data_AF-A0AAJ7VIZ3-F1
#
_entry.id   AF-A0AAJ7VIZ3-F1
#
_cell.length_a   1.000
_cell.length_b   1.000
_cell.length_c   1.000
_cell.angle_alpha   90.00
_cell.angle_beta   90.00
_cell.angle_gamma   90.00
#
_symmetry.space_group_name_H-M   'P 1'
#
loop_
_entity.id
_entity.type
_entity.pdbx_description
1 polymer ?
#
loop_
_entity_poly.entity_id
_entity_poly.type
_entity_poly.pdbx_seq_one_letter_code
_entity_poly.pdbx_strand_id
1 'polypeptide(L)'
;MDRPEEELEQIATWLTKEGLAPDSPKEAQVCLLWRALQRTRSCLSSVTRDQEAQRSQHLAEMAEVQKSLEKMEHKDVLAQEIRDENDQLKHQLRQIISIQDAQISEVAKMLYQQGLTELIHSSPSEQVAYLLAERASLLETSEDPDGPLGAETQALNSNTEQVIPQSPHKGAPCHSQSPWKRLFGLHKAQSKHTFIPSSSMERKCSRLERDVEEGCRRLAMAHSEIRRLTDELESAHLTQKTYEPELQAAQQEVEKLKKYEMVEVRKAKELNDRLDLEIRALRNRVRCLDAEKSSVQQMVVCLQREVERLESALQEQQQLQAVQVQADQELFKFWEIELNQSNQIHPPKQHLDNSHKDPDDLTTTICTKESDLRDPKPWKHKEVDLQHCENTHWQLEDSFTPKDKQLQTQLDEENSPHQEAVRTLLSTQDECETLKKEICETLKCLDKERSKYHEAKEKHKAKLCRAKQRFDDETAWRDEKIKSLERELSLCSHSLAKEKELVLSITTENEKLLVERTRLLEQLNEEEHNKKDSNLTAALSKCRVDFLEMENKKLGNKILHMSNQLAVLERTLQNLQSPHFAEELKKLYNPQQIFTPLSAQTSRAMMPKPSEIQSLLLDTQSSHTEQTDVTPPPHGLIAAALSRSAEMGYLNLTSTQGHSDHSAPPAALSSSESSCS
;
A
#
# COMPACT_ATOMS: atom_id res chain seq x y z
N MET A 1 -68.30 -31.20 8.51
CA MET A 1 -69.51 -30.34 8.41
C MET A 1 -69.27 -29.24 7.39
N ASP A 2 -68.82 -29.53 6.18
CA ASP A 2 -69.41 -30.39 5.13
C ASP A 2 -70.16 -29.53 4.11
N ARG A 3 -69.44 -29.11 3.08
CA ARG A 3 -69.98 -29.06 1.72
C ARG A 3 -69.08 -29.90 0.81
N PRO A 4 -69.07 -31.24 0.98
CA PRO A 4 -68.43 -32.12 0.01
C PRO A 4 -68.99 -31.88 -1.40
N GLU A 5 -70.21 -31.39 -1.53
CA GLU A 5 -70.81 -30.94 -2.79
C GLU A 5 -70.06 -29.75 -3.42
N GLU A 6 -69.70 -28.70 -2.65
CA GLU A 6 -68.89 -27.58 -3.17
C GLU A 6 -67.45 -28.00 -3.49
N GLU A 7 -66.84 -28.88 -2.67
CA GLU A 7 -65.50 -29.41 -2.96
C GLU A 7 -65.50 -30.29 -4.21
N LEU A 8 -66.53 -31.14 -4.39
CA LEU A 8 -66.72 -31.95 -5.59
C LEU A 8 -67.03 -31.10 -6.83
N GLU A 9 -67.79 -30.00 -6.69
CA GLU A 9 -68.05 -29.05 -7.77
C GLU A 9 -66.78 -28.28 -8.16
N GLN A 10 -65.95 -27.87 -7.20
CA GLN A 10 -64.62 -27.30 -7.44
C GLN A 10 -63.67 -28.29 -8.13
N ILE A 11 -63.69 -29.56 -7.72
CA ILE A 11 -62.93 -30.62 -8.37
C ILE A 11 -63.45 -30.87 -9.80
N ALA A 12 -64.76 -30.93 -10.01
CA ALA A 12 -65.36 -31.16 -11.33
C ALA A 12 -65.09 -30.00 -12.30
N THR A 13 -65.22 -28.76 -11.84
CA THR A 13 -64.88 -27.57 -12.64
C THR A 13 -63.38 -27.49 -12.96
N TRP A 14 -62.50 -27.85 -12.01
CA TRP A 14 -61.07 -27.96 -12.25
C TRP A 14 -60.71 -29.08 -13.24
N LEU A 15 -61.30 -30.27 -13.11
CA LEU A 15 -61.12 -31.39 -14.05
C LEU A 15 -61.58 -31.02 -15.47
N THR A 16 -62.70 -30.31 -15.59
CA THR A 16 -63.21 -29.80 -16.87
C THR A 16 -62.25 -28.79 -17.48
N LYS A 17 -61.65 -27.92 -16.66
CA LYS A 17 -60.64 -26.93 -17.08
C LYS A 17 -59.32 -27.57 -17.55
N GLU A 18 -58.93 -28.69 -16.95
CA GLU A 18 -57.78 -29.51 -17.40
C GLU A 18 -58.12 -30.42 -18.60
N GLY A 19 -59.36 -30.38 -19.12
CA GLY A 19 -59.78 -31.02 -20.36
C GLY A 19 -60.34 -32.44 -20.24
N LEU A 20 -60.76 -32.88 -19.05
CA LEU A 20 -61.52 -34.12 -18.87
C LEU A 20 -63.02 -33.87 -19.06
N ALA A 21 -63.71 -34.78 -19.77
CA ALA A 21 -65.16 -34.74 -19.93
C ALA A 21 -65.89 -35.13 -18.63
N PRO A 22 -67.10 -34.58 -18.34
CA PRO A 22 -67.84 -34.87 -17.10
C PRO A 22 -68.10 -36.37 -16.87
N ASP A 23 -68.36 -37.13 -17.94
CA ASP A 23 -68.67 -38.57 -17.88
C ASP A 23 -67.43 -39.48 -17.86
N SER A 24 -66.22 -38.92 -17.71
CA SER A 24 -64.97 -39.69 -17.73
C SER A 24 -64.89 -40.66 -16.53
N PRO A 25 -64.44 -41.92 -16.70
CA PRO A 25 -64.43 -42.91 -15.62
C PRO A 25 -63.61 -42.45 -14.41
N LYS A 26 -64.08 -42.79 -13.20
CA LYS A 26 -63.47 -42.36 -11.92
C LYS A 26 -61.97 -42.67 -11.84
N GLU A 27 -61.53 -43.81 -12.39
CA GLU A 27 -60.12 -44.18 -12.56
C GLU A 27 -59.27 -43.07 -13.21
N ALA A 28 -59.78 -42.48 -14.31
CA ALA A 28 -59.08 -41.45 -15.08
C ALA A 28 -59.05 -40.10 -14.35
N GLN A 29 -60.13 -39.75 -13.67
CA GLN A 29 -60.21 -38.55 -12.83
C GLN A 29 -59.20 -38.63 -11.66
N VAL A 30 -59.18 -39.76 -10.93
CA VAL A 30 -58.21 -39.99 -9.85
C VAL A 30 -56.76 -40.01 -10.37
N CYS A 31 -56.50 -40.63 -11.53
CA CYS A 31 -55.17 -40.61 -12.14
C CYS A 31 -54.70 -39.19 -12.50
N LEU A 32 -55.60 -38.31 -12.97
CA LEU A 32 -55.22 -36.93 -13.29
C LEU A 32 -55.00 -36.09 -12.02
N LEU A 33 -55.88 -36.22 -11.01
CA LEU A 33 -55.71 -35.58 -9.70
C LEU A 33 -54.40 -36.01 -9.02
N TRP A 34 -54.07 -37.30 -9.02
CA TRP A 34 -52.82 -37.80 -8.45
C TRP A 34 -51.59 -37.25 -9.16
N ARG A 35 -51.58 -37.24 -10.51
CA ARG A 35 -50.49 -36.64 -11.29
C ARG A 35 -50.36 -35.14 -11.04
N ALA A 36 -51.47 -34.42 -10.90
CA ALA A 36 -51.47 -32.99 -10.60
C ALA A 36 -50.93 -32.71 -9.20
N LEU A 37 -51.39 -33.45 -8.18
CA LEU A 37 -50.87 -33.39 -6.82
C LEU A 37 -49.37 -33.72 -6.75
N GLN A 38 -48.92 -34.71 -7.52
CA GLN A 38 -47.50 -35.05 -7.60
C GLN A 38 -46.68 -33.92 -8.26
N ARG A 39 -47.19 -33.31 -9.34
CA ARG A 39 -46.56 -32.14 -9.98
C ARG A 39 -46.51 -30.92 -9.06
N THR A 40 -47.61 -30.58 -8.37
CA THR A 40 -47.64 -29.43 -7.46
C THR A 40 -46.76 -29.67 -6.24
N ARG A 41 -46.73 -30.88 -5.68
CA ARG A 41 -45.80 -31.25 -4.60
C ARG A 41 -44.33 -31.18 -5.06
N SER A 42 -44.01 -31.65 -6.26
CA SER A 42 -42.66 -31.52 -6.82
C SER A 42 -42.28 -30.05 -7.04
N CYS A 43 -43.17 -29.25 -7.64
CA CYS A 43 -42.99 -27.82 -7.87
C CYS A 43 -42.79 -27.04 -6.55
N LEU A 44 -43.62 -27.31 -5.55
CA LEU A 44 -43.46 -26.73 -4.21
C LEU A 44 -42.11 -27.13 -3.61
N SER A 45 -41.71 -28.40 -3.73
CA SER A 45 -40.40 -28.86 -3.22
C SER A 45 -39.20 -28.25 -3.95
N SER A 46 -39.32 -27.87 -5.24
CA SER A 46 -38.30 -27.05 -5.90
C SER A 46 -38.29 -25.63 -5.37
N VAL A 47 -39.44 -24.96 -5.35
CA VAL A 47 -39.53 -23.56 -4.87
C VAL A 47 -39.04 -23.41 -3.43
N THR A 48 -39.34 -24.36 -2.54
CA THR A 48 -38.82 -24.36 -1.16
C THR A 48 -37.30 -24.56 -1.12
N ARG A 49 -36.73 -25.44 -1.95
CA ARG A 49 -35.26 -25.60 -2.04
C ARG A 49 -34.58 -24.36 -2.62
N ASP A 50 -35.18 -23.75 -3.64
CA ASP A 50 -34.64 -22.55 -4.29
C ASP A 50 -34.69 -21.35 -3.33
N GLN A 51 -35.78 -21.22 -2.56
CA GLN A 51 -35.89 -20.22 -1.49
C GLN A 51 -34.85 -20.44 -0.38
N GLU A 52 -34.59 -21.68 0.03
CA GLU A 52 -33.60 -21.98 1.06
C GLU A 52 -32.15 -21.78 0.55
N ALA A 53 -31.90 -22.05 -0.73
CA ALA A 53 -30.65 -21.71 -1.40
C ALA A 53 -30.43 -20.19 -1.44
N GLN A 54 -31.46 -19.40 -1.77
CA GLN A 54 -31.41 -17.93 -1.73
C GLN A 54 -31.16 -17.38 -0.31
N ARG A 55 -31.80 -17.95 0.73
CA ARG A 55 -31.52 -17.59 2.13
C ARG A 55 -30.08 -17.90 2.51
N SER A 56 -29.59 -19.09 2.14
CA SER A 56 -28.21 -19.51 2.40
C SER A 56 -27.19 -18.60 1.71
N GLN A 57 -27.45 -18.23 0.46
CA GLN A 57 -26.64 -17.27 -0.29
C GLN A 57 -26.64 -15.90 0.38
N HIS A 58 -27.81 -15.35 0.73
CA HIS A 58 -27.90 -14.05 1.40
C HIS A 58 -27.17 -14.04 2.76
N LEU A 59 -27.23 -15.14 3.54
CA LEU A 59 -26.47 -15.25 4.78
C LEU A 59 -24.96 -15.29 4.54
N ALA A 60 -24.49 -15.96 3.48
CA ALA A 60 -23.08 -15.97 3.10
C ALA A 60 -22.60 -14.58 2.63
N GLU A 61 -23.38 -13.89 1.80
CA GLU A 61 -23.11 -12.52 1.35
C GLU A 61 -23.04 -11.54 2.54
N MET A 62 -23.98 -11.64 3.50
CA MET A 62 -23.95 -10.81 4.71
C MET A 62 -22.71 -11.10 5.59
N ALA A 63 -22.27 -12.35 5.69
CA ALA A 63 -21.05 -12.71 6.41
C ALA A 63 -19.78 -12.18 5.70
N GLU A 64 -19.74 -12.19 4.37
CA GLU A 64 -18.66 -11.56 3.60
C GLU A 64 -18.63 -10.03 3.78
N VAL A 65 -19.80 -9.38 3.78
CA VAL A 65 -19.92 -7.94 4.07
C VAL A 65 -19.41 -7.63 5.48
N GLN A 66 -19.80 -8.39 6.50
CA GLN A 66 -19.30 -8.22 7.87
C GLN A 66 -17.77 -8.36 7.95
N LYS A 67 -17.21 -9.42 7.36
CA LYS A 67 -15.76 -9.61 7.27
C LYS A 67 -15.03 -8.49 6.51
N SER A 68 -15.68 -7.90 5.50
CA SER A 68 -15.14 -6.75 4.77
C SER A 68 -15.13 -5.49 5.63
N LEU A 69 -16.15 -5.29 6.48
CA LEU A 69 -16.28 -4.18 7.42
C LEU A 69 -15.23 -4.26 8.53
N GLU A 70 -15.06 -5.42 9.17
CA GLU A 70 -13.99 -5.70 10.15
C GLU A 70 -12.60 -5.36 9.56
N LYS A 71 -12.38 -5.72 8.29
CA LYS A 71 -11.14 -5.39 7.57
C LYS A 71 -10.98 -3.90 7.27
N MET A 72 -12.06 -3.12 7.19
CA MET A 72 -11.98 -1.65 7.12
C MET A 72 -11.65 -1.06 8.49
N GLU A 73 -12.32 -1.50 9.56
CA GLU A 73 -12.05 -1.04 10.93
C GLU A 73 -10.59 -1.25 11.32
N HIS A 74 -10.01 -2.43 11.03
CA HIS A 74 -8.59 -2.69 11.25
C HIS A 74 -7.65 -1.77 10.46
N LYS A 75 -8.03 -1.38 9.23
CA LYS A 75 -7.25 -0.40 8.44
C LYS A 75 -7.36 1.01 9.01
N ASP A 76 -8.52 1.39 9.51
CA ASP A 76 -8.75 2.73 10.06
C ASP A 76 -8.01 2.91 11.40
N VAL A 77 -7.95 1.85 12.23
CA VAL A 77 -7.11 1.78 13.44
C VAL A 77 -5.63 1.92 13.08
N LEU A 78 -5.11 1.10 12.16
CA LEU A 78 -3.70 1.20 11.72
C LEU A 78 -3.37 2.57 11.11
N ALA A 79 -4.31 3.14 10.34
CA ALA A 79 -4.14 4.49 9.79
C ALA A 79 -4.17 5.58 10.87
N GLN A 80 -4.82 5.34 12.02
CA GLN A 80 -4.78 6.23 13.18
C GLN A 80 -3.45 6.10 13.92
N GLU A 81 -2.98 4.89 14.18
CA GLU A 81 -1.66 4.65 14.81
C GLU A 81 -0.53 5.34 14.02
N ILE A 82 -0.52 5.20 12.68
CA ILE A 82 0.44 5.88 11.80
C ILE A 82 0.33 7.41 11.89
N ARG A 83 -0.88 7.98 12.08
CA ARG A 83 -1.05 9.43 12.28
C ARG A 83 -0.47 9.88 13.61
N ASP A 84 -0.73 9.14 14.68
CA ASP A 84 -0.30 9.47 16.03
C ASP A 84 1.23 9.36 16.18
N GLU A 85 1.85 8.32 15.60
CA GLU A 85 3.32 8.21 15.51
C GLU A 85 3.93 9.37 14.70
N ASN A 86 3.34 9.72 13.56
CA ASN A 86 3.83 10.80 12.71
C ASN A 86 3.76 12.15 13.44
N ASP A 87 2.70 12.39 14.21
CA ASP A 87 2.58 13.58 15.05
C ASP A 87 3.55 13.55 16.24
N GLN A 88 3.81 12.40 16.87
CA GLN A 88 4.86 12.26 17.88
C GLN A 88 6.25 12.61 17.31
N LEU A 89 6.60 12.09 16.13
CA LEU A 89 7.85 12.41 15.44
C LEU A 89 7.97 13.90 15.10
N LYS A 90 6.88 14.55 14.67
CA LYS A 90 6.84 16.02 14.48
C LYS A 90 7.09 16.79 15.78
N HIS A 91 6.58 16.31 16.92
CA HIS A 91 6.83 16.93 18.22
C HIS A 91 8.31 16.79 18.63
N GLN A 92 8.91 15.61 18.45
CA GLN A 92 10.33 15.39 18.69
C GLN A 92 11.22 16.27 17.80
N LEU A 93 10.91 16.37 16.50
CA LEU A 93 11.64 17.24 15.58
C LEU A 93 11.56 18.72 16.00
N ARG A 94 10.37 19.21 16.37
CA ARG A 94 10.20 20.58 16.93
C ARG A 94 11.03 20.80 18.20
N GLN A 95 11.11 19.80 19.08
CA GLN A 95 11.92 19.87 20.29
C GLN A 95 13.42 19.97 19.96
N ILE A 96 13.92 19.17 19.02
CA ILE A 96 15.33 19.21 18.58
C ILE A 96 15.66 20.58 17.97
N ILE A 97 14.80 21.09 17.07
CA ILE A 97 14.97 22.43 16.47
C ILE A 97 15.01 23.50 17.56
N SER A 98 14.07 23.49 18.52
CA SER A 98 14.05 24.46 19.61
C SER A 98 15.30 24.41 20.51
N ILE A 99 15.93 23.25 20.66
CA ILE A 99 17.19 23.11 21.40
C ILE A 99 18.35 23.66 20.57
N GLN A 100 18.41 23.36 19.27
CA GLN A 100 19.42 23.88 18.35
C GLN A 100 19.34 25.41 18.24
N ASP A 101 18.15 25.99 18.07
CA ASP A 101 17.93 27.44 18.03
C ASP A 101 18.38 28.14 19.32
N ALA A 102 18.14 27.52 20.48
CA ALA A 102 18.60 28.02 21.77
C ALA A 102 20.14 28.01 21.87
N GLN A 103 20.79 26.91 21.46
CA GLN A 103 22.25 26.79 21.42
C GLN A 103 22.88 27.78 20.44
N ILE A 104 22.34 27.91 19.23
CA ILE A 104 22.78 28.90 18.22
C ILE A 104 22.63 30.32 18.77
N SER A 105 21.51 30.63 19.44
CA SER A 105 21.28 31.92 20.07
C SER A 105 22.24 32.23 21.22
N GLU A 106 22.71 31.21 21.95
CA GLU A 106 23.72 31.35 22.99
C GLU A 106 25.12 31.60 22.41
N VAL A 107 25.54 30.80 21.42
CA VAL A 107 26.80 30.99 20.69
C VAL A 107 26.85 32.36 20.02
N ALA A 108 25.75 32.80 19.38
CA ALA A 108 25.64 34.13 18.80
C ALA A 108 25.83 35.26 19.83
N LYS A 109 25.28 35.11 21.04
CA LYS A 109 25.50 36.05 22.15
C LYS A 109 26.97 36.06 22.61
N MET A 110 27.61 34.89 22.70
CA MET A 110 29.03 34.79 23.05
C MET A 110 29.92 35.48 22.01
N LEU A 111 29.72 35.19 20.72
CA LEU A 111 30.45 35.82 19.63
C LEU A 111 30.24 37.35 19.61
N TYR A 112 29.01 37.81 19.84
CA TYR A 112 28.69 39.24 19.96
C TYR A 112 29.43 39.90 21.12
N GLN A 113 29.48 39.27 22.30
CA GLN A 113 30.19 39.79 23.48
C GLN A 113 31.71 39.85 23.28
N GLN A 114 32.28 38.97 22.46
CA GLN A 114 33.72 38.98 22.11
C GLN A 114 34.03 39.88 20.90
N GLY A 115 33.04 40.58 20.33
CA GLY A 115 33.23 41.45 19.16
C GLY A 115 33.36 40.72 17.81
N LEU A 116 33.17 39.39 17.78
CA LEU A 116 33.25 38.54 16.59
C LEU A 116 31.92 38.55 15.81
N THR A 117 31.36 39.73 15.56
CA THR A 117 30.00 39.88 15.00
C THR A 117 29.85 39.35 13.58
N GLU A 118 30.91 39.43 12.76
CA GLU A 118 30.91 38.90 11.38
C GLU A 118 30.77 37.37 11.35
N LEU A 119 31.21 36.68 12.41
CA LEU A 119 31.21 35.22 12.51
C LEU A 119 29.83 34.65 12.91
N ILE A 120 28.91 35.49 13.42
CA ILE A 120 27.56 35.08 13.86
C ILE A 120 26.71 34.50 12.72
N HIS A 121 26.91 35.01 11.49
CA HIS A 121 26.19 34.56 10.29
C HIS A 121 26.88 33.41 9.54
N SER A 122 28.07 32.99 10.00
CA SER A 122 28.82 31.87 9.43
C SER A 122 28.27 30.52 9.86
N SER A 123 28.54 29.46 9.09
CA SER A 123 28.10 28.10 9.46
C SER A 123 28.78 27.61 10.75
N PRO A 124 28.17 26.76 11.60
CA PRO A 124 28.81 26.30 12.85
C PRO A 124 30.20 25.67 12.65
N SER A 125 30.40 24.96 11.53
CA SER A 125 31.70 24.43 11.11
C SER A 125 32.75 25.51 10.82
N GLU A 126 32.35 26.62 10.24
CA GLU A 126 33.19 27.78 9.91
C GLU A 126 33.51 28.61 11.17
N GLN A 127 32.53 28.76 12.08
CA GLN A 127 32.73 29.34 13.41
C GLN A 127 33.81 28.57 14.18
N VAL A 128 33.71 27.22 14.21
CA VAL A 128 34.71 26.35 14.85
C VAL A 128 36.07 26.44 14.15
N ALA A 129 36.12 26.43 12.82
CA ALA A 129 37.37 26.52 12.07
C ALA A 129 38.13 27.83 12.35
N TYR A 130 37.41 28.96 12.42
CA TYR A 130 37.98 30.27 12.76
C TYR A 130 38.59 30.26 14.17
N LEU A 131 37.82 29.82 15.18
CA LEU A 131 38.26 29.79 16.58
C LEU A 131 39.45 28.84 16.81
N LEU A 132 39.52 27.72 16.08
CA LEU A 132 40.67 26.81 16.12
C LEU A 132 41.94 27.43 15.49
N ALA A 133 41.80 28.15 14.37
CA ALA A 133 42.91 28.85 13.72
C ALA A 133 43.44 30.01 14.59
N GLU A 134 42.55 30.80 15.19
CA GLU A 134 42.91 31.86 16.13
C GLU A 134 43.62 31.32 17.37
N ARG A 135 43.10 30.24 17.96
CA ARG A 135 43.75 29.54 19.09
C ARG A 135 45.16 29.06 18.71
N ALA A 136 45.36 28.53 17.50
CA ALA A 136 46.68 28.09 17.05
C ALA A 136 47.67 29.26 16.94
N SER A 137 47.28 30.37 16.34
CA SER A 137 48.14 31.57 16.28
C SER A 137 48.44 32.16 17.67
N LEU A 138 47.49 32.14 18.60
CA LEU A 138 47.75 32.60 19.97
C LEU A 138 48.75 31.71 20.72
N LEU A 139 48.66 30.38 20.53
CA LEU A 139 49.63 29.43 21.10
C LEU A 139 51.03 29.63 20.52
N GLU A 140 51.14 29.80 19.19
CA GLU A 140 52.40 30.08 18.50
C GLU A 140 53.08 31.39 18.99
N THR A 141 52.29 32.39 19.42
CA THR A 141 52.82 33.62 20.05
C THR A 141 53.18 33.48 21.54
N SER A 142 52.93 32.33 22.16
CA SER A 142 53.15 32.10 23.61
C SER A 142 54.35 31.21 23.94
N GLU A 143 54.90 30.48 22.96
CA GLU A 143 56.07 29.60 23.12
C GLU A 143 57.42 30.35 22.95
N ASP A 144 57.60 31.49 23.63
CA ASP A 144 58.94 32.12 23.73
C ASP A 144 59.25 32.73 25.12
N PRO A 145 59.59 31.91 26.13
CA PRO A 145 60.05 32.38 27.44
C PRO A 145 61.45 31.85 27.82
N ASP A 146 62.48 31.97 26.95
CA ASP A 146 63.87 31.67 27.36
C ASP A 146 64.94 32.53 26.64
N GLY A 147 65.34 33.64 27.28
CA GLY A 147 66.41 34.54 26.85
C GLY A 147 66.86 35.46 28.00
N PRO A 148 68.13 35.47 28.44
CA PRO A 148 68.48 35.88 29.81
C PRO A 148 68.72 37.38 30.02
N LEU A 149 68.53 37.82 31.28
CA LEU A 149 68.89 39.15 31.79
C LEU A 149 70.41 39.42 31.70
N GLY A 150 70.79 40.65 31.34
CA GLY A 150 72.04 41.26 31.82
C GLY A 150 72.70 42.32 30.92
N ALA A 151 72.80 43.56 31.44
CA ALA A 151 73.74 44.64 31.06
C ALA A 151 73.65 45.22 29.61
N GLU A 152 74.00 46.48 29.33
CA GLU A 152 74.22 47.68 30.16
C GLU A 152 74.07 48.95 29.29
N THR A 153 73.73 50.07 29.94
CA THR A 153 74.09 51.48 29.69
C THR A 153 74.95 51.84 28.45
N GLN A 154 74.49 52.78 27.59
CA GLN A 154 75.15 54.06 27.21
C GLN A 154 74.65 54.72 25.88
N ALA A 155 74.92 56.03 25.73
CA ALA A 155 74.81 56.87 24.51
C ALA A 155 73.37 57.15 23.98
N LEU A 156 72.62 58.19 24.39
CA LEU A 156 72.83 59.66 24.34
C LEU A 156 72.55 60.32 22.96
N ASN A 157 71.79 61.43 22.99
CA ASN A 157 71.58 62.48 21.95
C ASN A 157 70.66 62.19 20.75
N SER A 158 69.96 63.17 20.14
CA SER A 158 69.27 64.40 20.63
C SER A 158 68.67 65.16 19.44
N ASN A 159 67.37 65.54 19.51
CA ASN A 159 66.72 66.58 18.68
C ASN A 159 66.68 66.29 17.15
N THR A 160 65.82 66.89 16.31
CA THR A 160 65.03 68.13 16.43
C THR A 160 63.75 68.03 15.58
N GLU A 161 62.69 68.75 15.96
CA GLU A 161 61.48 68.95 15.16
C GLU A 161 61.72 69.88 13.95
N GLN A 162 60.75 69.87 13.00
CA GLN A 162 60.39 70.82 11.93
C GLN A 162 60.18 70.08 10.59
N VAL A 163 59.19 70.35 9.73
CA VAL A 163 57.98 71.22 9.81
C VAL A 163 56.94 70.66 8.80
N ILE A 164 55.65 70.70 9.16
CA ILE A 164 54.50 70.40 8.26
C ILE A 164 54.14 71.72 7.56
N PRO A 165 53.76 71.78 6.25
CA PRO A 165 52.31 71.90 5.97
C PRO A 165 51.76 71.45 4.58
N GLN A 166 50.48 71.08 4.63
CA GLN A 166 49.41 71.16 3.59
C GLN A 166 49.07 69.96 2.67
N SER A 167 47.77 69.63 2.77
CA SER A 167 46.87 68.79 1.95
C SER A 167 46.40 69.54 0.65
N PRO A 168 45.40 69.09 -0.18
CA PRO A 168 44.43 67.99 0.01
C PRO A 168 43.99 67.15 -1.23
N HIS A 169 43.11 66.17 -0.93
CA HIS A 169 42.04 65.54 -1.76
C HIS A 169 42.20 64.13 -2.39
N LYS A 170 41.29 63.25 -1.91
CA LYS A 170 40.53 62.19 -2.60
C LYS A 170 41.26 61.00 -3.26
N GLY A 171 41.10 59.81 -2.66
CA GLY A 171 41.30 58.51 -3.29
C GLY A 171 40.89 57.35 -2.36
N ALA A 172 40.11 56.40 -2.87
CA ALA A 172 39.38 55.33 -2.17
C ALA A 172 40.13 54.47 -1.11
N PRO A 173 39.42 53.85 -0.15
CA PRO A 173 39.97 52.81 0.71
C PRO A 173 40.08 51.47 -0.04
N CYS A 174 41.29 51.15 -0.49
CA CYS A 174 41.75 49.76 -0.62
C CYS A 174 42.54 49.46 0.68
N HIS A 175 42.45 48.28 1.29
CA HIS A 175 42.68 47.02 0.60
C HIS A 175 42.02 45.85 1.37
N SER A 176 41.17 45.10 0.67
CA SER A 176 40.75 43.77 1.09
C SER A 176 41.95 42.81 1.08
N GLN A 177 42.46 42.46 2.26
CA GLN A 177 43.28 41.27 2.45
C GLN A 177 42.61 40.30 3.41
N SER A 178 42.26 39.14 2.88
CA SER A 178 41.82 37.98 3.65
C SER A 178 42.88 37.60 4.69
N PRO A 179 42.52 37.37 5.98
CA PRO A 179 43.46 36.99 7.04
C PRO A 179 44.35 35.79 6.67
N TRP A 180 43.83 34.89 5.85
CA TRP A 180 44.50 33.69 5.34
C TRP A 180 45.80 33.96 4.56
N LYS A 181 45.99 35.16 3.99
CA LYS A 181 47.25 35.52 3.31
C LYS A 181 48.42 35.82 4.26
N ARG A 182 48.14 36.05 5.54
CA ARG A 182 49.17 36.40 6.55
C ARG A 182 49.89 35.18 7.13
N LEU A 183 49.28 34.00 7.06
CA LEU A 183 49.79 32.73 7.64
C LEU A 183 50.84 32.01 6.78
N PHE A 184 50.89 32.25 5.47
CA PHE A 184 51.77 31.51 4.54
C PHE A 184 52.91 32.37 3.94
N GLY A 185 53.24 33.49 4.59
CA GLY A 185 54.32 34.39 4.17
C GLY A 185 55.71 33.81 4.47
N LEU A 186 56.37 33.23 3.46
CA LEU A 186 57.66 32.56 3.60
C LEU A 186 58.81 33.52 3.99
N HIS A 187 59.16 33.58 5.28
CA HIS A 187 60.31 34.37 5.77
C HIS A 187 61.66 33.71 5.40
N LYS A 188 62.35 34.28 4.41
CA LYS A 188 63.67 33.80 3.94
C LYS A 188 64.81 34.42 4.78
N ALA A 189 65.21 33.75 5.85
CA ALA A 189 66.32 34.19 6.70
C ALA A 189 67.68 34.05 6.00
N GLN A 190 68.43 35.16 5.87
CA GLN A 190 69.84 35.15 5.45
C GLN A 190 70.76 34.96 6.66
N SER A 191 71.36 33.77 6.81
CA SER A 191 72.40 33.54 7.82
C SER A 191 73.74 34.14 7.36
N LYS A 192 74.30 35.06 8.16
CA LYS A 192 75.70 35.50 8.08
C LYS A 192 76.45 34.90 9.27
N HIS A 193 77.52 34.14 9.01
CA HIS A 193 78.34 33.55 10.07
C HIS A 193 79.77 34.10 10.05
N THR A 194 80.15 34.78 11.14
CA THR A 194 81.51 35.24 11.44
C THR A 194 82.38 34.06 11.93
N PHE A 195 83.69 34.13 11.69
CA PHE A 195 84.69 33.06 11.88
C PHE A 195 85.31 33.00 13.29
N ILE A 196 85.98 31.85 13.58
CA ILE A 196 86.77 31.47 14.79
C ILE A 196 85.88 31.07 16.01
N PRO A 197 86.27 30.13 16.93
CA PRO A 197 87.47 29.27 17.04
C PRO A 197 87.22 27.73 17.00
N SER A 198 88.33 26.96 17.03
CA SER A 198 88.40 25.51 16.76
C SER A 198 87.64 24.55 17.72
N SER A 199 87.38 24.92 18.98
CA SER A 199 86.67 24.05 19.93
C SER A 199 85.13 24.07 19.79
N SER A 200 84.62 24.98 18.95
CA SER A 200 83.20 25.00 18.55
C SER A 200 82.90 23.96 17.45
N MET A 201 83.93 23.56 16.70
CA MET A 201 83.77 22.81 15.45
C MET A 201 83.33 21.36 15.69
N GLU A 202 83.92 20.65 16.66
CA GLU A 202 83.48 19.29 17.05
C GLU A 202 82.04 19.26 17.57
N ARG A 203 81.63 20.31 18.32
CA ARG A 203 80.24 20.48 18.79
C ARG A 203 79.26 20.88 17.68
N LYS A 204 79.77 21.29 16.51
CA LYS A 204 78.98 21.49 15.28
C LYS A 204 78.93 20.20 14.46
N CYS A 205 80.05 19.48 14.33
CA CYS A 205 80.09 18.14 13.71
C CYS A 205 79.14 17.16 14.41
N SER A 206 79.24 17.00 15.74
CA SER A 206 78.36 16.13 16.54
C SER A 206 76.89 16.62 16.63
N ARG A 207 76.58 17.78 16.05
CA ARG A 207 75.21 18.26 15.83
C ARG A 207 74.72 17.81 14.46
N LEU A 208 75.47 18.17 13.41
CA LEU A 208 75.21 17.76 12.03
C LEU A 208 75.12 16.24 11.88
N GLU A 209 75.93 15.48 12.60
CA GLU A 209 75.92 14.01 12.58
C GLU A 209 74.60 13.45 13.12
N ARG A 210 74.11 13.95 14.27
CA ARG A 210 72.76 13.63 14.78
C ARG A 210 71.65 14.13 13.87
N ASP A 211 71.79 15.31 13.26
CA ASP A 211 70.79 15.86 12.34
C ASP A 211 70.69 15.00 11.07
N VAL A 212 71.82 14.44 10.61
CA VAL A 212 71.88 13.46 9.51
C VAL A 212 71.31 12.11 9.94
N GLU A 213 71.65 11.57 11.11
CA GLU A 213 71.07 10.31 11.63
C GLU A 213 69.55 10.41 11.84
N GLU A 214 69.08 11.54 12.33
CA GLU A 214 67.65 11.87 12.47
C GLU A 214 66.98 12.01 11.09
N GLY A 215 67.65 12.66 10.13
CA GLY A 215 67.22 12.71 8.72
C GLY A 215 67.13 11.32 8.09
N CYS A 216 68.10 10.44 8.33
CA CYS A 216 68.10 9.05 7.87
C CYS A 216 66.97 8.25 8.53
N ARG A 217 66.70 8.42 9.83
CA ARG A 217 65.55 7.77 10.50
C ARG A 217 64.21 8.27 9.94
N ARG A 218 64.04 9.58 9.72
CA ARG A 218 62.83 10.14 9.10
C ARG A 218 62.63 9.65 7.66
N LEU A 219 63.70 9.58 6.87
CA LEU A 219 63.67 9.04 5.51
C LEU A 219 63.32 7.55 5.49
N ALA A 220 63.86 6.76 6.43
CA ALA A 220 63.50 5.34 6.58
C ALA A 220 62.02 5.17 6.95
N MET A 221 61.49 5.98 7.87
CA MET A 221 60.06 5.97 8.22
C MET A 221 59.17 6.39 7.03
N ALA A 222 59.57 7.41 6.27
CA ALA A 222 58.86 7.81 5.05
C ALA A 222 58.85 6.69 4.00
N HIS A 223 59.98 5.98 3.81
CA HIS A 223 60.04 4.83 2.91
C HIS A 223 59.22 3.62 3.39
N SER A 224 59.08 3.39 4.71
CA SER A 224 58.15 2.36 5.21
C SER A 224 56.69 2.77 5.02
N GLU A 225 56.36 4.05 5.21
CA GLU A 225 54.99 4.55 5.06
C GLU A 225 54.54 4.59 3.60
N ILE A 226 55.42 5.01 2.67
CA ILE A 226 55.17 4.92 1.23
C ILE A 226 54.88 3.46 0.82
N ARG A 227 55.63 2.49 1.36
CA ARG A 227 55.38 1.07 1.09
C ARG A 227 54.03 0.62 1.65
N ARG A 228 53.73 0.93 2.92
CA ARG A 228 52.46 0.63 3.57
C ARG A 228 51.25 1.17 2.79
N LEU A 229 51.35 2.42 2.33
CA LEU A 229 50.32 3.06 1.50
C LEU A 229 50.21 2.45 0.09
N THR A 230 51.32 1.95 -0.47
CA THR A 230 51.32 1.21 -1.75
C THR A 230 50.62 -0.13 -1.59
N ASP A 231 50.96 -0.89 -0.54
CA ASP A 231 50.35 -2.19 -0.22
C ASP A 231 48.83 -2.03 0.06
N GLU A 232 48.44 -0.96 0.77
CA GLU A 232 47.04 -0.61 1.04
C GLU A 232 46.28 -0.22 -0.24
N LEU A 233 46.91 0.54 -1.15
CA LEU A 233 46.34 0.89 -2.45
C LEU A 233 46.19 -0.34 -3.36
N GLU A 234 47.18 -1.23 -3.41
CA GLU A 234 47.10 -2.49 -4.17
C GLU A 234 46.01 -3.41 -3.62
N SER A 235 45.86 -3.49 -2.29
CA SER A 235 44.75 -4.20 -1.64
C SER A 235 43.39 -3.59 -2.01
N ALA A 236 43.26 -2.26 -1.97
CA ALA A 236 42.04 -1.57 -2.38
C ALA A 236 41.70 -1.85 -3.87
N HIS A 237 42.68 -1.77 -4.76
CA HIS A 237 42.50 -2.12 -6.18
C HIS A 237 42.11 -3.58 -6.39
N LEU A 238 42.67 -4.52 -5.62
CA LEU A 238 42.32 -5.93 -5.68
C LEU A 238 40.87 -6.17 -5.23
N THR A 239 40.43 -5.53 -4.15
CA THR A 239 39.03 -5.60 -3.71
C THR A 239 38.09 -4.98 -4.74
N GLN A 240 38.38 -3.78 -5.27
CA GLN A 240 37.60 -3.17 -6.34
C GLN A 240 37.43 -4.11 -7.54
N LYS A 241 38.53 -4.71 -8.01
CA LYS A 241 38.53 -5.65 -9.14
C LYS A 241 37.78 -6.96 -8.85
N THR A 242 37.62 -7.32 -7.57
CA THR A 242 36.84 -8.48 -7.14
C THR A 242 35.34 -8.21 -7.19
N TYR A 243 34.90 -7.01 -6.77
CA TYR A 243 33.47 -6.63 -6.75
C TYR A 243 32.96 -6.02 -8.08
N GLU A 244 33.85 -5.59 -8.98
CA GLU A 244 33.48 -5.01 -10.28
C GLU A 244 32.61 -5.90 -11.18
N PRO A 245 32.80 -7.24 -11.27
CA PRO A 245 31.90 -8.13 -12.02
C PRO A 245 30.49 -8.18 -11.45
N GLU A 246 30.35 -8.12 -10.12
CA GLU A 246 29.07 -8.18 -9.41
C GLU A 246 28.31 -6.85 -9.56
N LEU A 247 29.04 -5.72 -9.53
CA LEU A 247 28.49 -4.42 -9.88
C LEU A 247 27.98 -4.41 -11.34
N GLN A 248 28.76 -4.92 -12.30
CA GLN A 248 28.32 -5.03 -13.70
C GLN A 248 27.12 -5.97 -13.88
N ALA A 249 27.06 -7.09 -13.14
CA ALA A 249 25.92 -8.00 -13.16
C ALA A 249 24.65 -7.32 -12.64
N ALA A 250 24.73 -6.64 -11.49
CA ALA A 250 23.63 -5.86 -10.93
C ALA A 250 23.17 -4.75 -11.89
N GLN A 251 24.10 -4.07 -12.57
CA GLN A 251 23.77 -3.02 -13.56
C GLN A 251 23.06 -3.59 -14.79
N GLN A 252 23.45 -4.78 -15.26
CA GLN A 252 22.72 -5.48 -16.33
C GLN A 252 21.33 -5.96 -15.87
N GLU A 253 21.18 -6.36 -14.61
CA GLU A 253 19.89 -6.78 -14.05
C GLU A 253 18.92 -5.62 -13.90
N VAL A 254 19.39 -4.47 -13.42
CA VAL A 254 18.64 -3.20 -13.43
C VAL A 254 18.20 -2.82 -14.86
N GLU A 255 19.07 -2.95 -15.86
CA GLU A 255 18.71 -2.69 -17.27
C GLU A 255 17.74 -3.72 -17.87
N LYS A 256 17.72 -4.97 -17.38
CA LYS A 256 16.68 -5.95 -17.74
C LYS A 256 15.34 -5.57 -17.10
N LEU A 257 15.34 -5.25 -15.79
CA LEU A 257 14.14 -4.86 -15.05
C LEU A 257 13.48 -3.62 -15.65
N LYS A 258 14.24 -2.55 -15.95
CA LYS A 258 13.73 -1.36 -16.65
C LYS A 258 13.05 -1.69 -17.99
N LYS A 259 13.57 -2.67 -18.75
CA LYS A 259 12.97 -3.09 -20.03
C LYS A 259 11.65 -3.83 -19.81
N TYR A 260 11.55 -4.69 -18.79
CA TYR A 260 10.30 -5.35 -18.42
C TYR A 260 9.26 -4.34 -17.92
N GLU A 261 9.61 -3.49 -16.97
CA GLU A 261 8.77 -2.43 -16.42
C GLU A 261 8.23 -1.51 -17.53
N MET A 262 9.09 -1.07 -18.47
CA MET A 262 8.69 -0.23 -19.60
C MET A 262 7.71 -0.93 -20.57
N VAL A 263 7.77 -2.26 -20.70
CA VAL A 263 6.80 -3.05 -21.47
C VAL A 263 5.48 -3.17 -20.71
N GLU A 264 5.52 -3.35 -19.40
CA GLU A 264 4.35 -3.46 -18.54
C GLU A 264 3.59 -2.13 -18.43
N VAL A 265 4.29 -1.02 -18.24
CA VAL A 265 3.74 0.34 -18.30
C VAL A 265 3.10 0.63 -19.65
N ARG A 266 3.67 0.15 -20.77
CA ARG A 266 3.05 0.26 -22.09
C ARG A 266 1.74 -0.52 -22.20
N LYS A 267 1.70 -1.78 -21.75
CA LYS A 267 0.46 -2.59 -21.71
C LYS A 267 -0.62 -1.95 -20.83
N ALA A 268 -0.24 -1.42 -19.66
CA ALA A 268 -1.15 -0.73 -18.76
C ALA A 268 -1.74 0.54 -19.42
N LYS A 269 -0.91 1.31 -20.13
CA LYS A 269 -1.35 2.47 -20.90
C LYS A 269 -2.33 2.08 -22.01
N GLU A 270 -2.01 1.07 -22.82
CA GLU A 270 -2.89 0.59 -23.90
C GLU A 270 -4.26 0.11 -23.38
N LEU A 271 -4.29 -0.56 -22.23
CA LEU A 271 -5.55 -0.94 -21.57
C LEU A 271 -6.33 0.28 -21.06
N ASN A 272 -5.65 1.28 -20.50
CA ASN A 272 -6.29 2.50 -20.03
C ASN A 272 -6.88 3.32 -21.21
N ASP A 273 -6.11 3.48 -22.29
CA ASP A 273 -6.56 4.13 -23.54
C ASP A 273 -7.81 3.41 -24.12
N ARG A 274 -7.88 2.07 -24.01
CA ARG A 274 -9.06 1.27 -24.40
C ARG A 274 -10.27 1.54 -23.51
N LEU A 275 -10.08 1.60 -22.18
CA LEU A 275 -11.13 1.91 -21.22
C LEU A 275 -11.65 3.34 -21.40
N ASP A 276 -10.78 4.31 -21.69
CA ASP A 276 -11.18 5.69 -21.97
C ASP A 276 -12.04 5.82 -23.24
N LEU A 277 -11.75 5.01 -24.28
CA LEU A 277 -12.59 4.91 -25.47
C LEU A 277 -13.97 4.32 -25.15
N GLU A 278 -14.02 3.27 -24.32
CA GLU A 278 -15.27 2.64 -23.88
C GLU A 278 -16.11 3.57 -22.99
N ILE A 279 -15.49 4.25 -22.01
CA ILE A 279 -16.12 5.28 -21.18
C ILE A 279 -16.69 6.40 -22.07
N ARG A 280 -15.97 6.83 -23.10
CA ARG A 280 -16.44 7.85 -24.06
C ARG A 280 -17.63 7.35 -24.88
N ALA A 281 -17.61 6.09 -25.32
CA ALA A 281 -18.72 5.46 -26.04
C ALA A 281 -19.98 5.30 -25.15
N LEU A 282 -19.81 4.88 -23.89
CA LEU A 282 -20.89 4.78 -22.92
C LEU A 282 -21.48 6.16 -22.60
N ARG A 283 -20.64 7.18 -22.37
CA ARG A 283 -21.10 8.59 -22.18
C ARG A 283 -21.86 9.12 -23.40
N ASN A 284 -21.45 8.77 -24.62
CA ASN A 284 -22.22 9.08 -25.83
C ASN A 284 -23.57 8.34 -25.85
N ARG A 285 -23.60 7.05 -25.54
CA ARG A 285 -24.83 6.24 -25.53
C ARG A 285 -25.85 6.76 -24.50
N VAL A 286 -25.39 7.16 -23.30
CA VAL A 286 -26.23 7.80 -22.28
C VAL A 286 -26.84 9.10 -22.81
N ARG A 287 -26.04 10.00 -23.42
CA ARG A 287 -26.58 11.23 -24.04
C ARG A 287 -27.62 10.96 -25.12
N CYS A 288 -27.45 9.93 -25.95
CA CYS A 288 -28.47 9.54 -26.94
C CYS A 288 -29.76 9.06 -26.25
N LEU A 289 -29.65 8.22 -25.22
CA LEU A 289 -30.81 7.74 -24.46
C LEU A 289 -31.53 8.88 -23.71
N ASP A 290 -30.80 9.87 -23.18
CA ASP A 290 -31.39 11.05 -22.55
C ASP A 290 -32.11 11.95 -23.57
N ALA A 291 -31.60 12.06 -24.81
CA ALA A 291 -32.27 12.76 -25.90
C ALA A 291 -33.53 12.02 -26.37
N GLU A 292 -33.47 10.69 -26.54
CA GLU A 292 -34.63 9.83 -26.84
C GLU A 292 -35.70 9.97 -25.74
N LYS A 293 -35.30 9.89 -24.46
CA LYS A 293 -36.19 10.08 -23.29
C LYS A 293 -36.84 11.47 -23.30
N SER A 294 -36.07 12.53 -23.57
CA SER A 294 -36.58 13.91 -23.63
C SER A 294 -37.59 14.09 -24.77
N SER A 295 -37.34 13.47 -25.93
CA SER A 295 -38.27 13.47 -27.07
C SER A 295 -39.58 12.74 -26.74
N VAL A 296 -39.51 11.57 -26.09
CA VAL A 296 -40.69 10.84 -25.62
C VAL A 296 -41.46 11.63 -24.58
N GLN A 297 -40.78 12.26 -23.61
CA GLN A 297 -41.43 13.15 -22.63
C GLN A 297 -42.16 14.32 -23.30
N GLN A 298 -41.54 14.96 -24.30
CA GLN A 298 -42.18 16.04 -25.05
C GLN A 298 -43.40 15.54 -25.86
N MET A 299 -43.33 14.34 -26.44
CA MET A 299 -44.45 13.70 -27.13
C MET A 299 -45.61 13.39 -26.18
N VAL A 300 -45.33 12.87 -24.98
CA VAL A 300 -46.34 12.64 -23.93
C VAL A 300 -47.02 13.94 -23.53
N VAL A 301 -46.26 15.02 -23.32
CA VAL A 301 -46.84 16.34 -23.00
C VAL A 301 -47.71 16.89 -24.14
N CYS A 302 -47.34 16.68 -25.41
CA CYS A 302 -48.18 17.04 -26.55
C CYS A 302 -49.49 16.22 -26.59
N LEU A 303 -49.42 14.91 -26.32
CA LEU A 303 -50.60 14.04 -26.27
C LEU A 303 -51.51 14.37 -25.08
N GLN A 304 -50.97 14.74 -23.92
CA GLN A 304 -51.76 15.20 -22.76
C GLN A 304 -52.57 16.45 -23.10
N ARG A 305 -51.96 17.46 -23.74
CA ARG A 305 -52.71 18.64 -24.21
C ARG A 305 -53.77 18.29 -25.25
N GLU A 306 -53.54 17.27 -26.07
CA GLU A 306 -54.55 16.83 -27.04
C GLU A 306 -55.75 16.19 -26.34
N VAL A 307 -55.51 15.35 -25.33
CA VAL A 307 -56.55 14.77 -24.48
C VAL A 307 -57.33 15.88 -23.76
N GLU A 308 -56.67 16.84 -23.13
CA GLU A 308 -57.31 17.99 -22.47
C GLU A 308 -58.20 18.79 -23.43
N ARG A 309 -57.78 19.00 -24.69
CA ARG A 309 -58.62 19.64 -25.73
C ARG A 309 -59.84 18.80 -26.09
N LEU A 310 -59.67 17.50 -26.29
CA LEU A 310 -60.76 16.60 -26.67
C LEU A 310 -61.78 16.43 -25.54
N GLU A 311 -61.33 16.38 -24.29
CA GLU A 311 -62.18 16.39 -23.09
C GLU A 311 -62.97 17.71 -22.99
N SER A 312 -62.30 18.85 -23.21
CA SER A 312 -62.95 20.17 -23.23
C SER A 312 -64.02 20.27 -24.32
N ALA A 313 -63.71 19.81 -25.55
CA ALA A 313 -64.63 19.80 -26.68
C ALA A 313 -65.84 18.86 -26.43
N LEU A 314 -65.62 17.70 -25.81
CA LEU A 314 -66.69 16.78 -25.40
C LEU A 314 -67.59 17.42 -24.34
N GLN A 315 -67.02 18.16 -23.38
CA GLN A 315 -67.77 18.86 -22.34
C GLN A 315 -68.58 20.04 -22.92
N GLU A 316 -68.03 20.80 -23.88
CA GLU A 316 -68.79 21.82 -24.63
C GLU A 316 -69.93 21.18 -25.43
N GLN A 317 -69.68 20.05 -26.10
CA GLN A 317 -70.71 19.31 -26.83
C GLN A 317 -71.85 18.83 -25.91
N GLN A 318 -71.53 18.31 -24.71
CA GLN A 318 -72.53 17.94 -23.71
C GLN A 318 -73.35 19.14 -23.22
N GLN A 319 -72.72 20.31 -23.01
CA GLN A 319 -73.45 21.53 -22.65
C GLN A 319 -74.38 22.00 -23.76
N LEU A 320 -73.92 22.01 -25.02
CA LEU A 320 -74.74 22.36 -26.17
C LEU A 320 -75.92 21.38 -26.33
N GLN A 321 -75.70 20.08 -26.11
CA GLN A 321 -76.76 19.08 -26.16
C GLN A 321 -77.78 19.26 -25.02
N ALA A 322 -77.33 19.66 -23.81
CA ALA A 322 -78.23 19.98 -22.70
C ALA A 322 -79.06 21.25 -22.97
N VAL A 323 -78.46 22.29 -23.56
CA VAL A 323 -79.18 23.51 -23.99
C VAL A 323 -80.18 23.21 -25.10
N GLN A 324 -79.83 22.36 -26.07
CA GLN A 324 -80.73 21.90 -27.12
C GLN A 324 -81.94 21.17 -26.52
N VAL A 325 -81.72 20.20 -25.61
CA VAL A 325 -82.80 19.48 -24.93
C VAL A 325 -83.69 20.41 -24.10
N GLN A 326 -83.12 21.42 -23.43
CA GLN A 326 -83.92 22.45 -22.75
C GLN A 326 -84.74 23.31 -23.73
N ALA A 327 -84.14 23.73 -24.85
CA ALA A 327 -84.85 24.50 -25.87
C ALA A 327 -86.00 23.70 -26.49
N ASP A 328 -85.77 22.42 -26.82
CA ASP A 328 -86.79 21.51 -27.35
C ASP A 328 -87.90 21.26 -26.31
N GLN A 329 -87.55 21.19 -25.01
CA GLN A 329 -88.50 21.01 -23.91
C GLN A 329 -89.32 22.28 -23.61
N GLU A 330 -88.77 23.49 -23.78
CA GLU A 330 -89.53 24.75 -23.75
C GLU A 330 -90.40 24.92 -25.01
N LEU A 331 -89.93 24.50 -26.18
CA LEU A 331 -90.74 24.41 -27.41
C LEU A 331 -91.93 23.47 -27.21
N PHE A 332 -91.70 22.31 -26.59
CA PHE A 332 -92.77 21.36 -26.28
C PHE A 332 -93.83 21.98 -25.34
N LYS A 333 -93.41 22.69 -24.28
CA LYS A 333 -94.32 23.44 -23.40
C LYS A 333 -95.08 24.54 -24.15
N PHE A 334 -94.43 25.24 -25.07
CA PHE A 334 -95.09 26.27 -25.89
C PHE A 334 -96.19 25.65 -26.77
N TRP A 335 -95.89 24.56 -27.47
CA TRP A 335 -96.88 23.80 -28.25
C TRP A 335 -97.99 23.19 -27.38
N GLU A 336 -97.69 22.73 -26.17
CA GLU A 336 -98.69 22.23 -25.20
C GLU A 336 -99.65 23.34 -24.73
N ILE A 337 -99.13 24.57 -24.53
CA ILE A 337 -99.93 25.75 -24.21
C ILE A 337 -100.78 26.19 -25.43
N GLU A 338 -100.23 26.17 -26.64
CA GLU A 338 -100.93 26.53 -27.88
C GLU A 338 -102.06 25.52 -28.19
N LEU A 339 -101.81 24.21 -27.98
CA LEU A 339 -102.81 23.15 -28.09
C LEU A 339 -103.94 23.30 -27.04
N ASN A 340 -103.61 23.72 -25.81
CA ASN A 340 -104.61 24.02 -24.79
C ASN A 340 -105.43 25.28 -25.09
N GLN A 341 -104.85 26.28 -25.78
CA GLN A 341 -105.58 27.49 -26.21
C GLN A 341 -106.50 27.22 -27.42
N SER A 342 -106.15 26.28 -28.29
CA SER A 342 -106.94 25.92 -29.48
C SER A 342 -108.24 25.15 -29.15
N ASN A 343 -108.34 24.54 -27.97
CA ASN A 343 -109.45 23.63 -27.61
C ASN A 343 -110.70 24.30 -27.00
N GLN A 344 -111.07 25.49 -27.48
CA GLN A 344 -112.41 26.06 -27.29
C GLN A 344 -113.17 26.17 -28.62
N ILE A 345 -113.82 25.07 -29.05
CA ILE A 345 -115.15 24.98 -29.68
C ILE A 345 -115.46 23.51 -30.06
N HIS A 346 -116.42 22.92 -29.33
CA HIS A 346 -117.26 21.71 -29.53
C HIS A 346 -116.82 20.39 -30.26
N PRO A 347 -117.24 19.21 -29.73
CA PRO A 347 -117.16 17.84 -30.33
C PRO A 347 -118.42 17.53 -31.22
N PRO A 348 -118.82 16.29 -31.65
CA PRO A 348 -118.42 14.93 -31.21
C PRO A 348 -118.51 13.68 -32.18
N LYS A 349 -118.03 12.50 -31.69
CA LYS A 349 -118.47 11.09 -31.99
C LYS A 349 -118.25 10.54 -33.44
N GLN A 350 -118.16 9.24 -33.76
CA GLN A 350 -118.19 7.90 -33.10
C GLN A 350 -117.48 6.92 -34.09
N HIS A 351 -116.95 5.71 -33.78
CA HIS A 351 -117.71 4.45 -33.59
C HIS A 351 -116.75 3.20 -33.64
N LEU A 352 -116.69 2.38 -32.56
CA LEU A 352 -116.28 0.94 -32.43
C LEU A 352 -114.95 0.42 -33.09
N ASP A 353 -114.33 -0.69 -32.68
CA ASP A 353 -114.72 -1.80 -31.77
C ASP A 353 -113.53 -2.34 -30.92
N ASN A 354 -113.82 -3.28 -30.03
CA ASN A 354 -112.96 -3.92 -29.04
C ASN A 354 -111.94 -4.95 -29.60
N SER A 355 -110.81 -5.14 -28.93
CA SER A 355 -110.45 -6.44 -28.31
C SER A 355 -109.23 -6.36 -27.37
N HIS A 356 -109.17 -7.25 -26.37
CA HIS A 356 -108.04 -7.43 -25.45
C HIS A 356 -106.81 -8.06 -26.13
N LYS A 357 -105.59 -7.67 -25.71
CA LYS A 357 -104.69 -8.48 -24.85
C LYS A 357 -103.39 -7.75 -24.48
N ASP A 358 -102.76 -8.23 -23.39
CA ASP A 358 -101.55 -7.70 -22.77
C ASP A 358 -100.26 -7.85 -23.62
N PRO A 359 -99.19 -7.09 -23.29
CA PRO A 359 -98.04 -6.90 -24.18
C PRO A 359 -96.91 -7.89 -23.94
N ASP A 360 -96.45 -8.52 -25.03
CA ASP A 360 -95.09 -9.00 -25.23
C ASP A 360 -94.75 -8.83 -26.73
N ASP A 361 -93.48 -8.57 -27.04
CA ASP A 361 -92.87 -8.25 -28.36
C ASP A 361 -92.89 -6.78 -28.82
N LEU A 362 -92.01 -5.98 -28.21
CA LEU A 362 -91.44 -4.77 -28.83
C LEU A 362 -90.06 -4.44 -28.23
N THR A 363 -89.13 -5.40 -28.35
CA THR A 363 -87.69 -5.19 -28.07
C THR A 363 -86.86 -5.82 -29.20
N THR A 364 -87.32 -5.55 -30.43
CA THR A 364 -86.96 -6.26 -31.67
C THR A 364 -86.80 -5.29 -32.85
N THR A 365 -86.25 -4.09 -32.61
CA THR A 365 -85.61 -3.29 -33.66
C THR A 365 -84.49 -2.42 -33.09
N ILE A 366 -83.47 -2.13 -33.90
CA ILE A 366 -82.22 -1.41 -33.56
C ILE A 366 -81.20 -2.24 -32.74
N CYS A 367 -80.68 -3.31 -33.37
CA CYS A 367 -79.30 -3.76 -33.15
C CYS A 367 -78.79 -4.61 -34.33
N THR A 368 -78.83 -4.06 -35.55
CA THR A 368 -78.33 -4.73 -36.77
C THR A 368 -77.22 -3.90 -37.42
N LYS A 369 -75.97 -4.04 -36.92
CA LYS A 369 -74.72 -3.66 -37.61
C LYS A 369 -73.44 -4.02 -36.83
N GLU A 370 -73.32 -5.24 -36.30
CA GLU A 370 -72.00 -5.77 -35.90
C GLU A 370 -71.95 -7.29 -36.07
N SER A 371 -71.54 -7.73 -37.25
CA SER A 371 -71.20 -9.12 -37.56
C SER A 371 -70.29 -9.12 -38.78
N ASP A 372 -68.98 -9.07 -38.54
CA ASP A 372 -67.98 -9.87 -39.25
C ASP A 372 -66.59 -9.66 -38.60
N LEU A 373 -65.72 -10.67 -38.75
CA LEU A 373 -64.32 -10.70 -38.28
C LEU A 373 -64.10 -10.86 -36.75
N ARG A 374 -64.39 -12.06 -36.23
CA ARG A 374 -63.48 -12.68 -35.24
C ARG A 374 -63.43 -14.20 -35.36
N ASP A 375 -62.52 -14.66 -36.22
CA ASP A 375 -62.12 -16.07 -36.29
C ASP A 375 -60.70 -16.21 -35.71
N PRO A 376 -60.52 -16.87 -34.54
CA PRO A 376 -59.21 -17.23 -34.04
C PRO A 376 -59.13 -18.73 -33.76
N LYS A 377 -58.46 -19.50 -34.64
CA LYS A 377 -58.02 -20.87 -34.32
C LYS A 377 -56.50 -21.02 -34.46
N PRO A 378 -55.80 -21.50 -33.41
CA PRO A 378 -54.35 -21.55 -33.39
C PRO A 378 -53.80 -22.83 -34.03
N TRP A 379 -52.66 -22.69 -34.69
CA TRP A 379 -51.86 -23.80 -35.18
C TRP A 379 -51.25 -24.58 -34.00
N LYS A 380 -51.47 -25.90 -33.93
CA LYS A 380 -50.66 -26.80 -33.09
C LYS A 380 -49.74 -27.63 -33.97
N HIS A 381 -48.46 -27.66 -33.57
CA HIS A 381 -47.45 -28.50 -34.22
C HIS A 381 -47.83 -29.99 -34.10
N LYS A 382 -47.54 -30.75 -35.16
CA LYS A 382 -47.28 -32.18 -35.08
C LYS A 382 -46.00 -32.48 -35.84
N GLU A 383 -44.97 -32.77 -35.08
CA GLU A 383 -43.69 -33.26 -35.55
C GLU A 383 -43.80 -34.78 -35.68
N VAL A 384 -43.69 -35.30 -36.91
CA VAL A 384 -43.50 -36.73 -37.20
C VAL A 384 -42.53 -36.85 -38.37
N ASP A 385 -41.54 -37.70 -38.16
CA ASP A 385 -40.36 -38.02 -38.94
C ASP A 385 -40.46 -38.00 -40.47
N LEU A 386 -39.39 -37.47 -41.09
CA LEU A 386 -39.12 -37.58 -42.51
C LEU A 386 -38.14 -38.74 -42.75
N GLN A 387 -38.62 -39.87 -43.26
CA GLN A 387 -37.73 -40.90 -43.83
C GLN A 387 -38.34 -41.63 -45.02
N HIS A 388 -37.58 -41.68 -46.11
CA HIS A 388 -37.82 -42.39 -47.38
C HIS A 388 -39.03 -41.98 -48.25
N CYS A 389 -38.72 -41.26 -49.33
CA CYS A 389 -38.97 -41.81 -50.66
C CYS A 389 -37.84 -41.39 -51.60
N GLU A 390 -37.25 -42.35 -52.30
CA GLU A 390 -36.19 -42.11 -53.29
C GLU A 390 -36.75 -41.62 -54.63
N ASN A 391 -35.85 -40.99 -55.40
CA ASN A 391 -35.93 -40.72 -56.83
C ASN A 391 -36.86 -41.65 -57.65
N THR A 392 -37.88 -41.05 -58.27
CA THR A 392 -38.27 -41.42 -59.65
C THR A 392 -38.28 -40.19 -60.53
N HIS A 393 -37.12 -39.95 -61.13
CA HIS A 393 -36.89 -39.07 -62.25
C HIS A 393 -37.83 -39.44 -63.41
N TRP A 394 -38.71 -38.52 -63.81
CA TRP A 394 -39.39 -38.57 -65.11
C TRP A 394 -38.72 -37.58 -66.06
N GLN A 395 -38.15 -38.15 -67.12
CA GLN A 395 -37.50 -37.42 -68.19
C GLN A 395 -38.50 -36.58 -68.97
N LEU A 396 -38.05 -35.39 -69.36
CA LEU A 396 -38.73 -34.55 -70.33
C LEU A 396 -38.55 -35.20 -71.71
N GLU A 397 -39.57 -35.88 -72.23
CA GLU A 397 -39.58 -36.35 -73.62
C GLU A 397 -40.29 -35.33 -74.52
N ASP A 398 -39.48 -34.45 -75.10
CA ASP A 398 -39.89 -33.45 -76.08
C ASP A 398 -40.05 -34.11 -77.46
N SER A 399 -41.28 -34.46 -77.83
CA SER A 399 -41.59 -34.92 -79.20
C SER A 399 -43.05 -34.69 -79.62
N PHE A 400 -43.40 -33.43 -79.95
CA PHE A 400 -44.56 -33.15 -80.81
C PHE A 400 -44.17 -32.36 -82.05
N THR A 401 -43.85 -33.10 -83.11
CA THR A 401 -43.76 -32.56 -84.47
C THR A 401 -45.15 -32.11 -84.96
N PRO A 402 -45.29 -30.93 -85.59
CA PRO A 402 -46.58 -30.44 -86.05
C PRO A 402 -46.97 -31.10 -87.39
N LYS A 403 -47.72 -32.20 -87.31
CA LYS A 403 -48.48 -32.76 -88.43
C LYS A 403 -49.86 -33.21 -87.93
N ASP A 404 -50.86 -32.39 -88.21
CA ASP A 404 -51.95 -32.78 -89.10
C ASP A 404 -52.86 -31.57 -89.38
N LYS A 405 -52.53 -30.88 -90.47
CA LYS A 405 -53.55 -30.21 -91.28
C LYS A 405 -54.10 -31.25 -92.25
N GLN A 406 -55.36 -31.06 -92.66
CA GLN A 406 -56.04 -31.77 -93.74
C GLN A 406 -56.68 -33.12 -93.34
N LEU A 407 -57.87 -33.05 -92.74
CA LEU A 407 -59.13 -33.59 -93.31
C LEU A 407 -60.29 -33.25 -92.36
N GLN A 408 -61.06 -32.19 -92.66
CA GLN A 408 -62.53 -32.22 -92.74
C GLN A 408 -63.03 -30.84 -93.19
N THR A 409 -63.55 -30.75 -94.41
CA THR A 409 -64.28 -29.56 -94.90
C THR A 409 -65.38 -30.06 -95.82
N GLN A 410 -66.58 -29.47 -95.66
CA GLN A 410 -67.84 -29.78 -96.38
C GLN A 410 -68.54 -31.09 -95.98
N LEU A 411 -69.54 -30.93 -95.10
CA LEU A 411 -70.91 -31.38 -95.36
C LEU A 411 -71.87 -30.53 -94.50
N ASP A 412 -72.50 -29.59 -95.20
CA ASP A 412 -73.85 -29.02 -95.06
C ASP A 412 -74.34 -28.29 -93.78
N GLU A 413 -75.20 -27.31 -94.06
CA GLU A 413 -75.85 -26.42 -93.10
C GLU A 413 -77.06 -27.10 -92.43
N GLU A 414 -76.96 -27.47 -91.15
CA GLU A 414 -78.13 -27.57 -90.28
C GLU A 414 -77.83 -26.94 -88.91
N ASN A 415 -78.77 -26.14 -88.42
CA ASN A 415 -78.69 -25.52 -87.09
C ASN A 415 -78.65 -26.61 -86.01
N SER A 416 -77.50 -26.80 -85.38
CA SER A 416 -77.23 -27.93 -84.49
C SER A 416 -76.38 -27.51 -83.27
N PRO A 417 -76.67 -28.04 -82.07
CA PRO A 417 -75.95 -27.68 -80.83
C PRO A 417 -74.44 -28.00 -80.85
N HIS A 418 -73.94 -28.68 -81.88
CA HIS A 418 -72.52 -28.94 -82.09
C HIS A 418 -71.66 -27.66 -82.23
N GLN A 419 -72.14 -26.61 -82.91
CA GLN A 419 -71.30 -25.41 -83.12
C GLN A 419 -71.12 -24.60 -81.82
N GLU A 420 -72.08 -24.70 -80.90
CA GLU A 420 -72.01 -24.10 -79.56
C GLU A 420 -71.23 -24.97 -78.59
N ALA A 421 -71.33 -26.30 -78.69
CA ALA A 421 -70.47 -27.25 -77.99
C ALA A 421 -68.98 -27.08 -78.36
N VAL A 422 -68.65 -26.84 -79.64
CA VAL A 422 -67.26 -26.58 -80.07
C VAL A 422 -66.75 -25.23 -79.55
N ARG A 423 -67.59 -24.17 -79.56
CA ARG A 423 -67.23 -22.87 -78.98
C ARG A 423 -67.01 -22.93 -77.48
N THR A 424 -67.86 -23.64 -76.74
CA THR A 424 -67.70 -23.82 -75.29
C THR A 424 -66.50 -24.70 -74.96
N LEU A 425 -66.24 -25.77 -75.72
CA LEU A 425 -65.04 -26.59 -75.53
C LEU A 425 -63.75 -25.77 -75.73
N LEU A 426 -63.68 -24.94 -76.78
CA LEU A 426 -62.56 -24.02 -77.00
C LEU A 426 -62.41 -23.01 -75.86
N SER A 427 -63.50 -22.41 -75.37
CA SER A 427 -63.47 -21.53 -74.18
C SER A 427 -62.89 -22.24 -72.96
N THR A 428 -63.37 -23.46 -72.66
CA THR A 428 -62.85 -24.24 -71.53
C THR A 428 -61.38 -24.67 -71.72
N GLN A 429 -60.91 -24.82 -72.95
CA GLN A 429 -59.50 -25.06 -73.24
C GLN A 429 -58.65 -23.80 -72.97
N ASP A 430 -59.06 -22.63 -73.48
CA ASP A 430 -58.39 -21.36 -73.25
C ASP A 430 -58.37 -20.99 -71.76
N GLU A 431 -59.45 -21.28 -71.03
CA GLU A 431 -59.56 -21.18 -69.57
C GLU A 431 -58.56 -22.13 -68.88
N CYS A 432 -58.49 -23.40 -69.31
CA CYS A 432 -57.52 -24.36 -68.79
C CYS A 432 -56.06 -23.96 -69.08
N GLU A 433 -55.76 -23.38 -70.24
CA GLU A 433 -54.45 -22.85 -70.56
C GLU A 433 -54.10 -21.60 -69.75
N THR A 434 -55.10 -20.76 -69.46
CA THR A 434 -54.95 -19.57 -68.60
C THR A 434 -54.69 -19.99 -67.14
N LEU A 435 -55.46 -20.93 -66.59
CA LEU A 435 -55.24 -21.51 -65.27
C LEU A 435 -53.88 -22.20 -65.15
N LYS A 436 -53.42 -22.92 -66.20
CA LYS A 436 -52.06 -23.50 -66.23
C LYS A 436 -50.97 -22.42 -66.16
N LYS A 437 -51.13 -21.29 -66.87
CA LYS A 437 -50.20 -20.15 -66.79
C LYS A 437 -50.20 -19.53 -65.40
N GLU A 438 -51.37 -19.31 -64.80
CA GLU A 438 -51.52 -18.76 -63.44
C GLU A 438 -50.91 -19.70 -62.37
N ILE A 439 -51.10 -21.01 -62.50
CA ILE A 439 -50.43 -22.02 -61.64
C ILE A 439 -48.90 -21.96 -61.82
N CYS A 440 -48.40 -21.83 -63.05
CA CYS A 440 -46.97 -21.69 -63.30
C CYS A 440 -46.39 -20.38 -62.75
N GLU A 441 -47.15 -19.29 -62.76
CA GLU A 441 -46.72 -17.99 -62.22
C GLU A 441 -46.77 -17.96 -60.69
N THR A 442 -47.82 -18.50 -60.07
CA THR A 442 -47.90 -18.66 -58.61
C THR A 442 -46.79 -19.57 -58.07
N LEU A 443 -46.48 -20.68 -58.74
CA LEU A 443 -45.32 -21.54 -58.40
C LEU A 443 -43.99 -20.77 -58.49
N LYS A 444 -43.76 -20.00 -59.57
CA LYS A 444 -42.55 -19.14 -59.71
C LYS A 444 -42.47 -18.07 -58.61
N CYS A 445 -43.60 -17.54 -58.14
CA CYS A 445 -43.64 -16.61 -57.01
C CYS A 445 -43.32 -17.31 -55.68
N LEU A 446 -43.87 -18.51 -55.43
CA LEU A 446 -43.56 -19.32 -54.26
C LEU A 446 -42.07 -19.70 -54.20
N ASP A 447 -41.45 -20.06 -55.34
CA ASP A 447 -40.03 -20.37 -55.41
C ASP A 447 -39.13 -19.17 -55.10
N LYS A 448 -39.51 -17.96 -55.53
CA LYS A 448 -38.80 -16.72 -55.18
C LYS A 448 -38.86 -16.45 -53.68
N GLU A 449 -40.03 -16.57 -53.04
CA GLU A 449 -40.15 -16.39 -51.59
C GLU A 449 -39.43 -17.49 -50.80
N ARG A 450 -39.48 -18.75 -51.26
CA ARG A 450 -38.70 -19.86 -50.70
C ARG A 450 -37.19 -19.58 -50.77
N SER A 451 -36.70 -19.06 -51.90
CA SER A 451 -35.29 -18.67 -52.06
C SER A 451 -34.91 -17.52 -51.12
N LYS A 452 -35.73 -16.48 -50.98
CA LYS A 452 -35.51 -15.37 -50.03
C LYS A 452 -35.44 -15.87 -48.59
N TYR A 453 -36.35 -16.77 -48.20
CA TYR A 453 -36.34 -17.38 -46.87
C TYR A 453 -35.07 -18.21 -46.62
N HIS A 454 -34.64 -19.03 -47.58
CA HIS A 454 -33.38 -19.78 -47.47
C HIS A 454 -32.16 -18.85 -47.36
N GLU A 455 -32.10 -17.79 -48.16
CA GLU A 455 -31.00 -16.81 -48.10
C GLU A 455 -30.98 -16.07 -46.74
N ALA A 456 -32.14 -15.68 -46.22
CA ALA A 456 -32.27 -15.09 -44.89
C ALA A 456 -31.80 -16.08 -43.79
N LYS A 457 -32.25 -17.34 -43.85
CA LYS A 457 -31.85 -18.40 -42.92
C LYS A 457 -30.33 -18.62 -42.91
N GLU A 458 -29.68 -18.71 -44.06
CA GLU A 458 -28.23 -18.87 -44.13
C GLU A 458 -27.49 -17.59 -43.68
N LYS A 459 -28.02 -16.38 -43.95
CA LYS A 459 -27.50 -15.14 -43.37
C LYS A 459 -27.57 -15.13 -41.83
N HIS A 460 -28.66 -15.63 -41.24
CA HIS A 460 -28.79 -15.76 -39.78
C HIS A 460 -27.84 -16.80 -39.20
N LYS A 461 -27.73 -17.98 -39.83
CA LYS A 461 -26.77 -19.03 -39.47
C LYS A 461 -25.32 -18.51 -39.53
N ALA A 462 -24.94 -17.80 -40.59
CA ALA A 462 -23.61 -17.19 -40.71
C ALA A 462 -23.36 -16.09 -39.65
N LYS A 463 -24.38 -15.31 -39.25
CA LYS A 463 -24.28 -14.38 -38.10
C LYS A 463 -24.05 -15.15 -36.79
N LEU A 464 -24.78 -16.24 -36.56
CA LEU A 464 -24.64 -17.08 -35.36
C LEU A 464 -23.26 -17.75 -35.30
N CYS A 465 -22.76 -18.31 -36.40
CA CYS A 465 -21.40 -18.87 -36.47
C CYS A 465 -20.32 -17.82 -36.17
N ARG A 466 -20.46 -16.59 -36.70
CA ARG A 466 -19.54 -15.48 -36.37
C ARG A 466 -19.62 -15.07 -34.90
N ALA A 467 -20.82 -15.00 -34.33
CA ALA A 467 -20.99 -14.70 -32.90
C ALA A 467 -20.33 -15.79 -32.04
N LYS A 468 -20.57 -17.07 -32.35
CA LYS A 468 -19.95 -18.20 -31.66
C LYS A 468 -18.42 -18.12 -31.73
N GLN A 469 -17.85 -17.94 -32.92
CA GLN A 469 -16.38 -17.83 -33.08
C GLN A 469 -15.80 -16.73 -32.19
N ARG A 470 -16.45 -15.56 -32.09
CA ARG A 470 -15.98 -14.47 -31.22
C ARG A 470 -16.01 -14.84 -29.73
N PHE A 471 -17.00 -15.63 -29.28
CA PHE A 471 -17.02 -16.14 -27.91
C PHE A 471 -15.95 -17.22 -27.68
N ASP A 472 -15.74 -18.11 -28.65
CA ASP A 472 -14.70 -19.15 -28.59
C ASP A 472 -13.29 -18.49 -28.54
N ASP A 473 -13.02 -17.49 -29.40
CA ASP A 473 -11.78 -16.70 -29.43
C ASP A 473 -11.52 -15.97 -28.11
N GLU A 474 -12.53 -15.28 -27.57
CA GLU A 474 -12.44 -14.51 -26.31
C GLU A 474 -12.27 -15.45 -25.09
N THR A 475 -12.89 -16.63 -25.10
CA THR A 475 -12.73 -17.64 -24.05
C THR A 475 -11.30 -18.18 -24.08
N ALA A 476 -10.79 -18.57 -25.25
CA ALA A 476 -9.41 -19.02 -25.41
C ALA A 476 -8.39 -17.95 -24.99
N TRP A 477 -8.65 -16.66 -25.27
CA TRP A 477 -7.81 -15.56 -24.80
C TRP A 477 -7.81 -15.43 -23.26
N ARG A 478 -8.96 -15.58 -22.61
CA ARG A 478 -9.07 -15.59 -21.15
C ARG A 478 -8.35 -16.78 -20.54
N ASP A 479 -8.51 -17.97 -21.10
CA ASP A 479 -7.83 -19.18 -20.63
C ASP A 479 -6.31 -19.04 -20.70
N GLU A 480 -5.76 -18.49 -21.79
CA GLU A 480 -4.32 -18.22 -21.87
C GLU A 480 -3.86 -17.10 -20.94
N LYS A 481 -4.67 -16.07 -20.69
CA LYS A 481 -4.33 -15.05 -19.69
C LYS A 481 -4.37 -15.62 -18.26
N ILE A 482 -5.34 -16.47 -17.94
CA ILE A 482 -5.42 -17.20 -16.67
C ILE A 482 -4.16 -18.05 -16.48
N LYS A 483 -3.81 -18.89 -17.47
CA LYS A 483 -2.57 -19.69 -17.43
C LYS A 483 -1.30 -18.83 -17.27
N SER A 484 -1.26 -17.62 -17.84
CA SER A 484 -0.15 -16.68 -17.62
C SER A 484 -0.08 -16.24 -16.17
N LEU A 485 -1.21 -15.78 -15.61
CA LEU A 485 -1.30 -15.35 -14.22
C LEU A 485 -1.02 -16.50 -13.23
N GLU A 486 -1.44 -17.72 -13.52
CA GLU A 486 -1.12 -18.91 -12.72
C GLU A 486 0.39 -19.22 -12.70
N ARG A 487 1.08 -19.08 -13.84
CA ARG A 487 2.54 -19.22 -13.92
C ARG A 487 3.24 -18.09 -13.16
N GLU A 488 2.81 -16.85 -13.33
CA GLU A 488 3.34 -15.66 -12.64
C GLU A 488 3.16 -15.79 -11.11
N LEU A 489 1.98 -16.22 -10.64
CA LEU A 489 1.68 -16.48 -9.23
C LEU A 489 2.50 -17.64 -8.68
N SER A 490 2.70 -18.71 -9.45
CA SER A 490 3.56 -19.84 -9.05
C SER A 490 5.02 -19.41 -8.86
N LEU A 491 5.56 -18.57 -9.76
CA LEU A 491 6.91 -18.01 -9.65
C LEU A 491 7.02 -17.06 -8.44
N CYS A 492 6.05 -16.19 -8.23
CA CYS A 492 5.99 -15.31 -7.07
C CYS A 492 5.94 -16.10 -5.75
N SER A 493 5.08 -17.13 -5.67
CA SER A 493 4.98 -18.02 -4.52
C SER A 493 6.28 -18.78 -4.24
N HIS A 494 7.01 -19.20 -5.27
CA HIS A 494 8.31 -19.86 -5.12
C HIS A 494 9.39 -18.89 -4.62
N SER A 495 9.41 -17.66 -5.14
CA SER A 495 10.32 -16.59 -4.66
C SER A 495 10.06 -16.27 -3.19
N LEU A 496 8.80 -16.07 -2.80
CA LEU A 496 8.38 -15.80 -1.43
C LEU A 496 8.70 -16.97 -0.47
N ALA A 497 8.62 -18.22 -0.95
CA ALA A 497 9.01 -19.39 -0.16
C ALA A 497 10.52 -19.38 0.16
N LYS A 498 11.36 -19.07 -0.84
CA LYS A 498 12.82 -18.91 -0.65
C LYS A 498 13.19 -17.74 0.25
N GLU A 499 12.48 -16.62 0.13
CA GLU A 499 12.67 -15.46 1.01
C GLU A 499 12.35 -15.82 2.47
N LYS A 500 11.26 -16.55 2.72
CA LYS A 500 10.91 -17.06 4.05
C LYS A 500 11.97 -18.03 4.60
N GLU A 501 12.49 -18.92 3.76
CA GLU A 501 13.59 -19.84 4.13
C GLU A 501 14.86 -19.06 4.52
N LEU A 502 15.23 -18.03 3.75
CA LEU A 502 16.36 -17.16 4.07
C LEU A 502 16.14 -16.39 5.38
N VAL A 503 14.94 -15.83 5.61
CA VAL A 503 14.59 -15.15 6.87
C VAL A 503 14.66 -16.11 8.06
N LEU A 504 14.21 -17.37 7.90
CA LEU A 504 14.35 -18.40 8.93
C LEU A 504 15.84 -18.75 9.20
N SER A 505 16.67 -18.83 8.16
CA SER A 505 18.11 -19.04 8.33
C SER A 505 18.80 -17.86 9.03
N ILE A 506 18.41 -16.62 8.72
CA ILE A 506 18.99 -15.42 9.35
C ILE A 506 18.53 -15.29 10.81
N THR A 507 17.25 -15.53 11.09
CA THR A 507 16.72 -15.46 12.47
C THR A 507 17.33 -16.52 13.37
N THR A 508 17.43 -17.78 12.92
CA THR A 508 18.09 -18.84 13.70
C THR A 508 19.58 -18.61 13.91
N GLU A 509 20.29 -17.96 12.98
CA GLU A 509 21.70 -17.57 13.19
C GLU A 509 21.83 -16.38 14.17
N ASN A 510 20.96 -15.38 14.05
CA ASN A 510 20.90 -14.26 15.00
C ASN A 510 20.60 -14.74 16.43
N GLU A 511 19.72 -15.73 16.61
CA GLU A 511 19.46 -16.36 17.91
C GLU A 511 20.71 -17.03 18.49
N LYS A 512 21.47 -17.79 17.68
CA LYS A 512 22.76 -18.37 18.11
C LYS A 512 23.75 -17.29 18.53
N LEU A 513 23.92 -16.24 17.71
CA LEU A 513 24.82 -15.13 17.99
C LEU A 513 24.41 -14.35 19.26
N LEU A 514 23.11 -14.22 19.53
CA LEU A 514 22.60 -13.63 20.77
C LEU A 514 22.89 -14.50 21.99
N VAL A 515 22.74 -15.83 21.87
CA VAL A 515 23.12 -16.78 22.94
C VAL A 515 24.62 -16.75 23.19
N GLU A 516 25.44 -16.76 22.14
CA GLU A 516 26.90 -16.69 22.25
C GLU A 516 27.37 -15.37 22.85
N ARG A 517 26.83 -14.23 22.39
CA ARG A 517 27.07 -12.91 23.00
C ARG A 517 26.73 -12.90 24.49
N THR A 518 25.60 -13.48 24.87
CA THR A 518 25.16 -13.51 26.27
C THR A 518 26.12 -14.35 27.11
N ARG A 519 26.51 -15.53 26.63
CA ARG A 519 27.52 -16.39 27.26
C ARG A 519 28.88 -15.70 27.41
N LEU A 520 29.37 -15.02 26.37
CA LEU A 520 30.66 -14.33 26.42
C LEU A 520 30.65 -13.14 27.40
N LEU A 521 29.52 -12.44 27.51
CA LEU A 521 29.34 -11.38 28.52
C LEU A 521 29.33 -11.94 29.95
N GLU A 522 28.71 -13.10 30.17
CA GLU A 522 28.70 -13.77 31.47
C GLU A 522 30.12 -14.23 31.86
N GLN A 523 30.84 -14.87 30.94
CA GLN A 523 32.25 -15.25 31.13
C GLN A 523 33.17 -14.04 31.41
N LEU A 524 32.94 -12.91 30.73
CA LEU A 524 33.71 -11.67 30.98
C LEU A 524 33.45 -11.12 32.38
N ASN A 525 32.20 -11.17 32.85
CA ASN A 525 31.82 -10.70 34.17
C ASN A 525 32.35 -11.62 35.29
N GLU A 526 32.33 -12.94 35.09
CA GLU A 526 32.99 -13.91 35.98
C GLU A 526 34.50 -13.62 36.08
N GLU A 527 35.18 -13.43 34.95
CA GLU A 527 36.63 -13.16 34.95
C GLU A 527 36.96 -11.78 35.56
N GLU A 528 36.11 -10.76 35.37
CA GLU A 528 36.27 -9.47 36.04
C GLU A 528 36.11 -9.61 37.57
N HIS A 529 35.19 -10.46 38.05
CA HIS A 529 35.03 -10.75 39.47
C HIS A 529 36.23 -11.53 40.03
N ASN A 530 36.66 -12.61 39.36
CA ASN A 530 37.86 -13.36 39.70
C ASN A 530 39.09 -12.47 39.81
N LYS A 531 39.25 -11.52 38.86
CA LYS A 531 40.34 -10.54 38.86
C LYS A 531 40.24 -9.54 40.02
N LYS A 532 39.03 -9.11 40.40
CA LYS A 532 38.82 -8.25 41.59
C LYS A 532 39.22 -9.00 42.87
N ASP A 533 38.81 -10.26 43.01
CA ASP A 533 39.06 -11.07 44.20
C ASP A 533 40.54 -11.49 44.32
N SER A 534 41.19 -11.82 43.19
CA SER A 534 42.64 -12.07 43.17
C SER A 534 43.43 -10.80 43.49
N ASN A 535 43.00 -9.62 43.01
CA ASN A 535 43.61 -8.34 43.35
C ASN A 535 43.43 -7.99 44.83
N LEU A 536 42.23 -8.22 45.40
CA LEU A 536 41.97 -8.02 46.84
C LEU A 536 42.87 -8.94 47.69
N THR A 537 42.98 -10.21 47.29
CA THR A 537 43.85 -11.21 47.94
C THR A 537 45.33 -10.81 47.85
N ALA A 538 45.77 -10.30 46.69
CA ALA A 538 47.13 -9.81 46.49
C ALA A 538 47.42 -8.52 47.28
N ALA A 539 46.45 -7.61 47.40
CA ALA A 539 46.59 -6.40 48.21
C ALA A 539 46.66 -6.73 49.72
N LEU A 540 45.84 -7.67 50.19
CA LEU A 540 45.88 -8.18 51.56
C LEU A 540 47.20 -8.90 51.88
N SER A 541 47.68 -9.76 50.98
CA SER A 541 48.96 -10.46 51.17
C SER A 541 50.14 -9.49 51.16
N LYS A 542 50.15 -8.50 50.25
CA LYS A 542 51.13 -7.41 50.24
C LYS A 542 51.13 -6.63 51.55
N CYS A 543 49.97 -6.17 52.02
CA CYS A 543 49.87 -5.44 53.29
C CYS A 543 50.41 -6.25 54.48
N ARG A 544 50.18 -7.58 54.49
CA ARG A 544 50.76 -8.46 55.53
C ARG A 544 52.27 -8.62 55.38
N VAL A 545 52.82 -8.69 54.17
CA VAL A 545 54.27 -8.70 53.93
C VAL A 545 54.90 -7.39 54.40
N ASP A 546 54.36 -6.24 53.99
CA ASP A 546 54.85 -4.91 54.38
C ASP A 546 54.88 -4.74 55.92
N PHE A 547 53.84 -5.24 56.61
CA PHE A 547 53.79 -5.27 58.08
C PHE A 547 54.90 -6.14 58.69
N LEU A 548 55.04 -7.39 58.23
CA LEU A 548 56.05 -8.33 58.73
C LEU A 548 57.47 -7.84 58.44
N GLU A 549 57.70 -7.18 57.30
CA GLU A 549 59.00 -6.60 56.93
C GLU A 549 59.34 -5.40 57.82
N MET A 550 58.37 -4.53 58.14
CA MET A 550 58.53 -3.46 59.11
C MET A 550 58.82 -3.99 60.53
N GLU A 551 58.13 -5.05 60.96
CA GLU A 551 58.39 -5.70 62.25
C GLU A 551 59.78 -6.35 62.28
N ASN A 552 60.16 -7.11 61.25
CA ASN A 552 61.49 -7.69 61.12
C ASN A 552 62.59 -6.61 61.12
N LYS A 553 62.39 -5.48 60.45
CA LYS A 553 63.33 -4.35 60.47
C LYS A 553 63.45 -3.75 61.88
N LYS A 554 62.34 -3.62 62.62
CA LYS A 554 62.32 -3.15 64.01
C LYS A 554 63.04 -4.13 64.95
N LEU A 555 62.83 -5.43 64.78
CA LEU A 555 63.52 -6.49 65.52
C LEU A 555 65.03 -6.51 65.19
N GLY A 556 65.40 -6.44 63.91
CA GLY A 556 66.79 -6.36 63.44
C GLY A 556 67.54 -5.15 64.01
N ASN A 557 66.91 -3.97 63.99
CA ASN A 557 67.46 -2.76 64.64
C ASN A 557 67.66 -2.97 66.16
N LYS A 558 66.75 -3.69 66.82
CA LYS A 558 66.86 -3.98 68.27
C LYS A 558 67.96 -5.02 68.56
N ILE A 559 68.11 -6.04 67.71
CA ILE A 559 69.23 -6.99 67.77
C ILE A 559 70.54 -6.24 67.60
N LEU A 560 70.69 -5.39 66.57
CA LEU A 560 71.89 -4.59 66.35
C LEU A 560 72.22 -3.69 67.55
N HIS A 561 71.22 -3.06 68.18
CA HIS A 561 71.42 -2.26 69.38
C HIS A 561 71.93 -3.11 70.57
N MET A 562 71.34 -4.29 70.81
CA MET A 562 71.79 -5.20 71.86
C MET A 562 73.19 -5.76 71.57
N SER A 563 73.50 -6.13 70.32
CA SER A 563 74.85 -6.56 69.91
C SER A 563 75.89 -5.45 70.09
N ASN A 564 75.54 -4.18 69.82
CA ASN A 564 76.43 -3.05 70.09
C ASN A 564 76.67 -2.86 71.60
N GLN A 565 75.64 -3.04 72.45
CA GLN A 565 75.81 -3.03 73.90
C GLN A 565 76.69 -4.20 74.38
N LEU A 566 76.45 -5.42 73.87
CA LEU A 566 77.28 -6.59 74.15
C LEU A 566 78.73 -6.36 73.75
N ALA A 567 79.01 -5.85 72.54
CA ALA A 567 80.37 -5.54 72.08
C ALA A 567 81.06 -4.44 72.91
N VAL A 568 80.30 -3.51 73.52
CA VAL A 568 80.84 -2.55 74.50
C VAL A 568 81.18 -3.27 75.81
N LEU A 569 80.28 -4.11 76.32
CA LEU A 569 80.48 -4.87 77.55
C LEU A 569 81.65 -5.87 77.42
N GLU A 570 81.75 -6.58 76.30
CA GLU A 570 82.89 -7.44 75.94
C GLU A 570 84.18 -6.63 75.87
N ARG A 571 84.21 -5.46 75.24
CA ARG A 571 85.40 -4.60 75.26
C ARG A 571 85.77 -4.14 76.68
N THR A 572 84.80 -3.82 77.54
CA THR A 572 85.10 -3.52 78.95
C THR A 572 85.60 -4.75 79.71
N LEU A 573 85.06 -5.94 79.44
CA LEU A 573 85.52 -7.20 80.03
C LEU A 573 86.95 -7.53 79.58
N GLN A 574 87.24 -7.37 78.29
CA GLN A 574 88.57 -7.58 77.69
C GLN A 574 89.59 -6.57 78.26
N ASN A 575 89.18 -5.31 78.46
CA ASN A 575 90.01 -4.30 79.12
C ASN A 575 90.28 -4.64 80.60
N LEU A 576 89.33 -5.29 81.30
CA LEU A 576 89.49 -5.84 82.65
C LEU A 576 90.28 -7.18 82.67
N GLN A 577 90.41 -7.86 81.53
CA GLN A 577 91.24 -9.07 81.34
C GLN A 577 92.63 -8.77 80.74
N SER A 578 92.92 -7.49 80.46
CA SER A 578 94.26 -7.01 80.12
C SER A 578 95.28 -7.41 81.19
N PRO A 579 96.52 -7.82 80.83
CA PRO A 579 97.51 -8.31 81.79
C PRO A 579 97.91 -7.27 82.86
N HIS A 580 97.57 -5.99 82.69
CA HIS A 580 97.79 -4.96 83.70
C HIS A 580 96.73 -4.93 84.83
N PHE A 581 95.58 -5.60 84.64
CA PHE A 581 94.53 -5.76 85.66
C PHE A 581 94.63 -7.09 86.41
N ALA A 582 95.36 -8.06 85.85
CA ALA A 582 95.64 -9.36 86.47
C ALA A 582 96.52 -9.25 87.74
N GLU A 583 97.25 -8.15 87.94
CA GLU A 583 98.01 -7.89 89.17
C GLU A 583 97.16 -7.29 90.31
N GLU A 584 96.14 -6.48 90.03
CA GLU A 584 95.31 -5.88 91.08
C GLU A 584 94.21 -6.81 91.61
N LEU A 585 93.62 -7.65 90.75
CA LEU A 585 92.59 -8.62 91.16
C LEU A 585 93.11 -9.74 92.08
N LYS A 586 94.42 -9.82 92.33
CA LYS A 586 95.02 -10.75 93.30
C LYS A 586 95.03 -10.21 94.74
N LYS A 587 94.54 -8.98 94.99
CA LYS A 587 94.50 -8.36 96.34
C LYS A 587 93.11 -8.15 96.94
N LEU A 588 92.03 -8.39 96.19
CA LEU A 588 90.65 -8.17 96.65
C LEU A 588 89.76 -9.40 96.39
N TYR A 589 90.14 -10.54 96.97
CA TYR A 589 89.22 -11.66 97.16
C TYR A 589 89.14 -12.02 98.64
N ASN A 590 88.00 -11.73 99.28
CA ASN A 590 87.55 -12.42 100.47
C ASN A 590 86.01 -12.49 100.44
N PRO A 591 85.36 -13.62 100.80
CA PRO A 591 83.99 -13.93 100.40
C PRO A 591 82.92 -13.60 101.47
N GLN A 592 81.67 -14.01 101.18
CA GLN A 592 80.42 -13.85 101.97
C GLN A 592 79.77 -12.46 101.76
N GLN A 593 78.56 -12.33 101.21
CA GLN A 593 77.32 -12.85 101.78
C GLN A 593 76.16 -13.04 100.76
N ILE A 594 75.40 -14.11 100.98
CA ILE A 594 73.95 -14.30 100.71
C ILE A 594 73.47 -14.26 99.24
N PHE A 595 73.26 -15.46 98.69
CA PHE A 595 72.28 -15.70 97.62
C PHE A 595 70.85 -15.56 98.16
N THR A 596 69.95 -14.92 97.42
CA THR A 596 68.50 -15.19 97.51
C THR A 596 67.82 -14.91 96.17
N PRO A 597 67.30 -15.94 95.47
CA PRO A 597 66.44 -15.73 94.31
C PRO A 597 65.09 -16.45 94.47
N LEU A 598 64.01 -15.72 94.82
CA LEU A 598 62.67 -16.03 94.33
C LEU A 598 61.68 -14.88 94.56
N SER A 599 61.10 -14.34 93.49
CA SER A 599 59.63 -14.28 93.32
C SER A 599 59.30 -13.78 91.92
N ALA A 600 58.36 -14.44 91.25
CA ALA A 600 57.75 -13.90 90.04
C ALA A 600 56.84 -12.72 90.41
N GLN A 601 56.85 -11.66 89.60
CA GLN A 601 55.72 -10.74 89.49
C GLN A 601 55.37 -10.52 88.02
N THR A 602 54.35 -11.25 87.59
CA THR A 602 53.56 -10.92 86.40
C THR A 602 52.96 -9.53 86.58
N SER A 603 53.40 -8.54 85.80
CA SER A 603 52.70 -7.25 85.70
C SER A 603 51.97 -7.13 84.37
N ARG A 604 50.66 -7.27 84.49
CA ARG A 604 49.62 -7.25 83.46
C ARG A 604 49.44 -5.83 82.91
N ALA A 605 49.66 -5.64 81.61
CA ALA A 605 49.09 -4.54 80.84
C ALA A 605 48.02 -5.11 79.88
N MET A 606 46.87 -4.47 79.79
CA MET A 606 45.67 -5.05 79.18
C MET A 606 45.65 -4.97 77.65
N MET A 607 45.13 -6.03 77.03
CA MET A 607 44.59 -6.00 75.66
C MET A 607 43.38 -5.06 75.57
N PRO A 608 43.21 -4.27 74.50
CA PRO A 608 41.90 -3.81 74.08
C PRO A 608 41.10 -5.00 73.52
N LYS A 609 39.85 -5.11 73.94
CA LYS A 609 38.90 -6.11 73.45
C LYS A 609 38.14 -5.53 72.25
N PRO A 610 38.01 -6.26 71.13
CA PRO A 610 36.85 -6.11 70.25
C PRO A 610 35.83 -7.21 70.58
N SER A 611 34.56 -6.85 70.66
CA SER A 611 33.43 -7.77 70.70
C SER A 611 32.40 -7.26 69.71
N GLU A 612 31.82 -8.19 68.95
CA GLU A 612 30.88 -7.95 67.84
C GLU A 612 31.53 -7.16 66.66
N ILE A 613 31.36 -7.56 65.39
CA ILE A 613 30.20 -8.21 64.77
C ILE A 613 30.56 -9.59 64.21
N GLN A 614 29.85 -10.62 64.64
CA GLN A 614 29.77 -11.90 63.94
C GLN A 614 28.53 -11.86 63.03
N SER A 615 28.72 -11.54 61.75
CA SER A 615 27.68 -11.65 60.73
C SER A 615 28.29 -11.74 59.32
N LEU A 616 27.89 -12.77 58.57
CA LEU A 616 27.97 -12.88 57.10
C LEU A 616 29.37 -13.01 56.45
N LEU A 617 29.92 -14.21 56.58
CA LEU A 617 30.59 -14.99 55.51
C LEU A 617 29.90 -16.36 55.53
N LEU A 618 29.59 -17.09 54.47
CA LEU A 618 29.53 -16.94 53.01
C LEU A 618 28.83 -18.26 52.55
N ASP A 619 28.60 -18.41 51.26
CA ASP A 619 28.27 -19.65 50.54
C ASP A 619 26.85 -20.23 50.54
N THR A 620 26.32 -20.82 49.45
CA THR A 620 26.48 -20.83 47.95
C THR A 620 25.81 -22.16 47.48
N GLN A 621 25.38 -22.26 46.22
CA GLN A 621 24.77 -23.44 45.53
C GLN A 621 23.22 -23.55 45.69
N SER A 622 22.40 -23.45 44.63
CA SER A 622 22.24 -24.32 43.42
C SER A 622 21.54 -25.65 43.78
N SER A 623 20.46 -26.13 43.11
CA SER A 623 19.68 -25.68 41.93
C SER A 623 18.36 -26.52 41.79
N HIS A 624 17.51 -26.23 40.78
CA HIS A 624 16.52 -27.16 40.14
C HIS A 624 15.27 -27.62 40.96
N THR A 625 14.02 -27.84 40.45
CA THR A 625 13.30 -27.55 39.16
C THR A 625 11.75 -27.64 39.41
N GLU A 626 10.91 -27.24 38.42
CA GLU A 626 9.47 -27.64 38.21
C GLU A 626 8.39 -27.16 39.23
N GLN A 627 7.08 -27.00 38.89
CA GLN A 627 6.33 -26.67 37.65
C GLN A 627 4.84 -26.37 38.03
N THR A 628 4.14 -25.46 37.31
CA THR A 628 2.65 -25.25 37.29
C THR A 628 1.93 -24.81 38.61
N ASP A 629 0.81 -24.07 38.64
CA ASP A 629 -0.14 -23.65 37.59
C ASP A 629 -0.92 -22.33 37.89
N VAL A 630 -1.51 -21.72 36.84
CA VAL A 630 -2.69 -20.78 36.79
C VAL A 630 -2.72 -19.45 37.62
N THR A 631 -2.34 -18.35 36.93
CA THR A 631 -3.02 -17.04 36.65
C THR A 631 -4.33 -16.56 37.38
N PRO A 632 -4.75 -15.26 37.26
CA PRO A 632 -4.06 -13.94 37.27
C PRO A 632 -4.94 -12.88 38.07
N PRO A 633 -5.11 -11.56 37.73
CA PRO A 633 -4.30 -10.48 37.08
C PRO A 633 -4.23 -9.19 37.98
N PRO A 634 -4.04 -7.95 37.47
CA PRO A 634 -3.01 -7.40 36.57
C PRO A 634 -2.17 -6.26 37.22
N HIS A 635 -1.13 -5.82 36.52
CA HIS A 635 -0.27 -4.69 36.90
C HIS A 635 -0.91 -3.30 36.72
N GLY A 636 -0.43 -2.33 37.52
CA GLY A 636 -0.59 -0.91 37.26
C GLY A 636 0.63 -0.10 37.73
N LEU A 637 1.17 0.71 36.81
CA LEU A 637 1.96 1.94 37.04
C LEU A 637 3.22 1.89 37.94
N ILE A 638 4.39 2.10 37.33
CA ILE A 638 5.41 2.99 37.94
C ILE A 638 5.83 4.03 36.89
N ALA A 639 5.67 5.29 37.26
CA ALA A 639 6.26 6.44 36.59
C ALA A 639 7.28 7.10 37.53
N ALA A 640 8.20 7.89 36.94
CA ALA A 640 9.17 8.77 37.62
C ALA A 640 10.30 8.07 38.44
N ALA A 641 11.55 8.58 38.47
CA ALA A 641 12.11 9.75 37.80
C ALA A 641 13.66 9.80 37.81
N LEU A 642 14.23 10.43 36.77
CA LEU A 642 15.40 11.35 36.78
C LEU A 642 16.71 10.88 37.48
N SER A 643 17.86 10.77 36.80
CA SER A 643 18.56 11.92 36.20
C SER A 643 19.81 11.55 35.38
N ARG A 644 20.00 12.26 34.26
CA ARG A 644 21.25 12.67 33.58
C ARG A 644 22.56 11.89 33.80
N SER A 645 23.16 11.50 32.67
CA SER A 645 24.50 11.99 32.28
C SER A 645 24.54 12.10 30.75
N ALA A 646 25.25 13.09 30.22
CA ALA A 646 25.38 13.32 28.78
C ALA A 646 26.87 13.33 28.41
N GLU A 647 27.24 12.61 27.36
CA GLU A 647 28.59 12.66 26.79
C GLU A 647 28.52 12.41 25.27
N MET A 648 29.55 12.87 24.55
CA MET A 648 29.51 13.19 23.11
C MET A 648 30.41 12.27 22.26
N GLY A 649 30.05 12.13 20.97
CA GLY A 649 30.88 11.52 19.92
C GLY A 649 30.42 10.11 19.52
N TYR A 650 30.46 9.70 18.24
CA TYR A 650 30.99 10.32 17.02
C TYR A 650 30.02 10.19 15.84
N LEU A 651 30.13 11.11 14.88
CA LEU A 651 29.40 11.07 13.61
C LEU A 651 29.99 10.02 12.66
N ASN A 652 29.12 9.37 11.89
CA ASN A 652 29.47 8.86 10.56
C ASN A 652 28.29 9.13 9.62
N LEU A 653 28.50 10.02 8.64
CA LEU A 653 27.52 10.41 7.63
C LEU A 653 27.99 9.93 6.26
N THR A 654 27.28 8.98 5.66
CA THR A 654 27.39 8.71 4.22
C THR A 654 26.26 9.42 3.49
N SER A 655 26.64 10.40 2.66
CA SER A 655 25.73 11.22 1.86
C SER A 655 25.19 10.46 0.64
N THR A 656 23.88 10.60 0.37
CA THR A 656 23.33 10.41 -0.97
C THR A 656 22.32 11.51 -1.30
N GLN A 657 22.81 12.55 -1.96
CA GLN A 657 22.18 13.29 -3.06
C GLN A 657 20.64 13.12 -3.24
N GLY A 658 19.86 14.08 -2.73
CA GLY A 658 18.43 14.22 -3.06
C GLY A 658 18.20 15.54 -3.81
N HIS A 659 17.88 15.47 -5.11
CA HIS A 659 17.58 16.66 -5.92
C HIS A 659 16.22 17.25 -5.54
N SER A 660 16.18 18.56 -5.33
CA SER A 660 14.95 19.33 -5.10
C SER A 660 14.39 19.86 -6.42
N ASP A 661 13.32 19.27 -6.93
CA ASP A 661 12.49 19.87 -7.98
C ASP A 661 11.10 20.21 -7.44
N HIS A 662 10.92 21.48 -7.07
CA HIS A 662 9.59 22.05 -6.84
C HIS A 662 8.97 22.41 -8.19
N SER A 663 7.84 21.78 -8.54
CA SER A 663 7.00 22.25 -9.65
C SER A 663 5.56 22.44 -9.16
N ALA A 664 5.17 23.70 -9.01
CA ALA A 664 3.77 24.10 -8.84
C ALA A 664 3.16 24.38 -10.24
N PRO A 665 1.86 24.11 -10.44
CA PRO A 665 1.25 24.23 -11.77
C PRO A 665 1.00 25.71 -12.15
N PRO A 666 1.21 26.10 -13.42
CA PRO A 666 0.85 27.44 -13.88
C PRO A 666 -0.67 27.55 -14.10
N ALA A 667 -1.22 28.70 -13.74
CA ALA A 667 -2.63 29.03 -13.94
C ALA A 667 -2.96 29.24 -15.43
N ALA A 668 -4.22 28.96 -15.78
CA ALA A 668 -4.74 29.21 -17.12
C ALA A 668 -4.76 30.70 -17.45
N LEU A 669 -4.22 31.06 -18.62
CA LEU A 669 -4.46 32.35 -19.27
C LEU A 669 -5.16 32.12 -20.60
N SER A 670 -6.36 32.70 -20.73
CA SER A 670 -7.07 32.78 -21.99
C SER A 670 -6.26 33.59 -23.01
N SER A 671 -6.22 33.13 -24.25
CA SER A 671 -5.88 33.96 -25.41
C SER A 671 -6.69 33.51 -26.61
N SER A 672 -7.45 34.45 -27.15
CA SER A 672 -8.31 34.26 -28.33
C SER A 672 -7.61 34.79 -29.56
N GLU A 673 -7.47 33.98 -30.61
CA GLU A 673 -7.21 34.36 -32.02
C GLU A 673 -7.37 33.03 -32.81
N SER A 674 -8.37 32.81 -33.65
CA SER A 674 -8.80 33.50 -34.89
C SER A 674 -7.84 33.30 -36.09
N SER A 675 -8.36 32.59 -37.10
CA SER A 675 -8.00 32.68 -38.53
C SER A 675 -6.56 32.38 -39.00
N CYS A 676 -6.35 31.21 -39.62
CA CYS A 676 -6.18 31.10 -41.09
C CYS A 676 -5.80 29.69 -41.56
N SER A 677 -6.29 29.34 -42.77
CA SER A 677 -6.06 28.09 -43.56
C SER A 677 -6.75 26.82 -43.04
#